data_AF-A0A7L1H8V1-F1
#
_entry.id   AF-A0A7L1H8V1-F1
#
_cell.length_a   1.000
_cell.length_b   1.000
_cell.length_c   1.000
_cell.angle_alpha   90.00
_cell.angle_beta   90.00
_cell.angle_gamma   90.00
#
_symmetry.space_group_name_H-M   'P 1'
#
loop_
_entity.id
_entity.type
_entity.pdbx_description
1 polymer ?
#
loop_
_entity_poly.entity_id
_entity_poly.type
_entity_poly.pdbx_seq_one_letter_code
_entity_poly.pdbx_strand_id
1 'polypeptide(L)'
;TGLPRGSMKPSDMSAILGTGGKSPLILPTPGLLSNLTMLDESNWTMALSPQQTGMFANLDMTNMTEDVTLSAVLLREDDPGEAATMSMYSDFLHSFLKHTSTTIFDLVDEYESICNNQVKILGKIVYRATPGQQKFSKTASVLWLLKQEMVTWRLLSSLYRDRIQSALEDETAFDMTVLTASEKTNVDNLFQKDSLVRQSQLVVDWLESIAKDEIGDFSDNIEFYAKSVYWENTLHILKQRQLSTYMGSSRALVTELDPDAPIRQKLPLDDLDREDDARLLKYLFTLIRAGMTDEAQRLCKRCGQAWRAATLEGWKLYHDPNVNGGKELEPVQGNPYRCIWKISCWRMAEEEQFNRYERAIYAALSGNLKQLLPVCDTWEDTVWAYFRVMVDTLVEQEIRTSVITAEETEELPRDYLETNWTSEKVFEELQATDKERVIEENQEHYHVIQKFIILGDVDGLMEEFSRWLSKERSVLPGHLLRFMTHLILFFRTLGMQTKNVFLNFLLLFLQRMISEKHTDLIAFYVSHLPPELAVAQYALFLEDVTESDQRHHCLELAKDAGLDVATITKTVVENIRKKDAGEFSHHDQVLDTGTTEVDRLKIDVIDWLVFDSAQRAEALKQSNAIMRKFLASKKHEAAKDVFVKIPQDSIAEIYNQWEEQGMDTPLPAEDDNAIREHLCIRAYLEAHETFNEWFKHMNSAPQKPSLLPQASFTEKVAHEHKQKKYEMDYGIWKGLLDALTADVKEKMYNVLLFVDGGWMVDVREDVEDDPERTHQMILLRKLCLPMMCFLLHTVLHSTGQYQECLRLADMVASERHKLYTVFSKEELRKLLQKLRESSLMLLDQDLDPLGYEIQS
;
A
#
# COMPACT_ATOMS: atom_id res chain seq x y z
N THR A 1 38.77 60.00 28.85
CA THR A 1 39.62 58.91 28.33
C THR A 1 38.73 57.95 27.56
N GLY A 2 38.67 57.85 26.23
CA GLY A 2 39.38 58.37 25.08
C GLY A 2 38.71 57.68 23.88
N LEU A 3 38.02 58.46 23.05
CA LEU A 3 37.57 58.14 21.67
C LEU A 3 38.80 57.92 20.75
N PRO A 4 38.70 57.55 19.44
CA PRO A 4 37.56 57.60 18.50
C PRO A 4 37.37 56.32 17.63
N ARG A 5 36.24 56.05 16.92
CA ARG A 5 35.58 56.72 15.76
C ARG A 5 36.36 56.58 14.43
N GLY A 6 35.72 56.08 13.36
CA GLY A 6 36.25 56.13 11.99
C GLY A 6 35.34 55.49 10.94
N SER A 7 34.70 56.32 10.14
CA SER A 7 33.71 56.04 9.09
C SER A 7 34.28 56.23 7.67
N MET A 8 33.51 55.75 6.68
CA MET A 8 33.39 56.21 5.27
C MET A 8 34.16 55.49 4.13
N LYS A 9 33.34 55.00 3.18
CA LYS A 9 33.48 54.81 1.72
C LYS A 9 34.10 56.03 0.98
N PRO A 10 34.17 56.06 -0.37
CA PRO A 10 34.53 55.07 -1.41
C PRO A 10 35.59 55.65 -2.39
N SER A 11 36.01 54.89 -3.41
CA SER A 11 36.67 55.47 -4.60
C SER A 11 36.17 54.84 -5.90
N ASP A 12 36.09 55.70 -6.89
CA ASP A 12 35.27 55.74 -8.09
C ASP A 12 36.08 55.40 -9.36
N MET A 13 35.37 55.35 -10.50
CA MET A 13 35.85 55.52 -11.89
C MET A 13 36.55 54.33 -12.60
N SER A 14 35.89 53.68 -13.58
CA SER A 14 35.74 54.04 -15.02
C SER A 14 37.00 53.68 -15.85
N ALA A 15 37.01 53.19 -17.08
CA ALA A 15 36.03 52.77 -18.08
C ALA A 15 36.82 52.07 -19.25
N ILE A 16 36.09 51.68 -20.31
CA ILE A 16 36.50 51.68 -21.74
C ILE A 16 36.88 50.33 -22.42
N LEU A 17 35.97 49.92 -23.33
CA LEU A 17 36.09 49.23 -24.65
C LEU A 17 36.86 47.89 -24.75
N GLY A 18 36.46 46.88 -25.52
CA GLY A 18 35.39 46.70 -26.50
C GLY A 18 35.64 45.44 -27.34
N THR A 19 34.58 44.99 -28.02
CA THR A 19 34.52 44.17 -29.24
C THR A 19 34.93 42.68 -29.21
N GLY A 20 33.92 41.82 -29.45
CA GLY A 20 33.89 41.04 -30.69
C GLY A 20 34.05 39.52 -30.62
N GLY A 21 32.93 38.80 -30.80
CA GLY A 21 32.85 37.82 -31.89
C GLY A 21 32.88 36.31 -31.57
N LYS A 22 31.68 35.72 -31.68
CA LYS A 22 31.32 34.48 -32.40
C LYS A 22 31.65 33.09 -31.80
N SER A 23 30.58 32.30 -31.73
CA SER A 23 30.44 30.87 -31.46
C SER A 23 31.25 29.95 -32.39
N PRO A 24 31.50 28.69 -31.99
CA PRO A 24 31.82 27.62 -32.91
C PRO A 24 30.65 26.66 -33.13
N LEU A 25 30.24 26.55 -34.39
CA LEU A 25 29.58 25.38 -34.99
C LEU A 25 30.65 24.33 -35.29
N ILE A 26 30.40 23.05 -34.96
CA ILE A 26 31.17 21.91 -35.49
C ILE A 26 30.17 20.96 -36.17
N LEU A 27 30.36 20.77 -37.47
CA LEU A 27 29.74 19.73 -38.31
C LEU A 27 30.84 18.71 -38.72
N PRO A 28 30.44 17.50 -39.16
CA PRO A 28 31.19 16.24 -39.07
C PRO A 28 31.91 15.87 -40.37
N THR A 29 32.72 14.81 -40.33
CA THR A 29 33.20 14.07 -41.52
C THR A 29 33.70 12.66 -41.14
N PRO A 30 33.82 11.70 -42.09
CA PRO A 30 33.24 10.35 -41.92
C PRO A 30 34.20 9.15 -42.22
N GLY A 31 33.74 7.96 -41.81
CA GLY A 31 33.88 6.69 -42.56
C GLY A 31 35.21 5.91 -42.53
N LEU A 32 35.15 4.65 -42.08
CA LEU A 32 35.69 3.50 -42.84
C LEU A 32 35.16 2.16 -42.30
N LEU A 33 34.68 1.32 -43.22
CA LEU A 33 34.37 -0.11 -43.07
C LEU A 33 35.61 -0.95 -43.47
N SER A 34 35.93 -2.02 -42.72
CA SER A 34 36.31 -3.31 -43.31
C SER A 34 36.39 -4.45 -42.28
N ASN A 35 36.02 -5.63 -42.77
CA ASN A 35 35.75 -6.93 -42.13
C ASN A 35 36.96 -7.75 -41.62
N LEU A 36 36.59 -8.91 -41.01
CA LEU A 36 37.27 -10.21 -40.84
C LEU A 36 37.82 -10.42 -39.40
N THR A 37 37.62 -11.53 -38.68
CA THR A 37 37.14 -12.89 -39.00
C THR A 37 36.84 -13.66 -37.69
N MET A 38 35.98 -14.68 -37.85
CA MET A 38 35.62 -15.77 -36.91
C MET A 38 36.82 -16.45 -36.22
N LEU A 39 36.67 -16.81 -34.93
CA LEU A 39 36.81 -18.20 -34.45
C LEU A 39 36.59 -18.33 -32.92
N ASP A 40 35.64 -19.22 -32.63
CA ASP A 40 35.69 -20.31 -31.65
C ASP A 40 34.98 -20.21 -30.30
N GLU A 41 34.21 -21.28 -30.08
CA GLU A 41 33.26 -21.54 -29.02
C GLU A 41 33.90 -22.12 -27.76
N SER A 42 33.12 -22.02 -26.68
CA SER A 42 33.09 -22.92 -25.51
C SER A 42 34.22 -22.78 -24.48
N ASN A 43 33.89 -22.33 -23.25
CA ASN A 43 33.43 -23.26 -22.21
C ASN A 43 33.17 -22.60 -20.83
N TRP A 44 32.16 -23.14 -20.12
CA TRP A 44 31.86 -23.12 -18.67
C TRP A 44 31.19 -21.91 -18.00
N THR A 45 29.86 -22.04 -17.83
CA THR A 45 29.09 -21.99 -16.56
C THR A 45 29.57 -21.09 -15.40
N MET A 46 28.70 -20.17 -14.95
CA MET A 46 28.17 -20.14 -13.58
C MET A 46 27.01 -19.12 -13.45
N ALA A 47 25.93 -19.59 -12.82
CA ALA A 47 24.88 -18.89 -12.08
C ALA A 47 24.54 -17.42 -12.43
N LEU A 48 23.38 -17.21 -13.05
CA LEU A 48 22.64 -15.94 -13.03
C LEU A 48 21.50 -16.06 -12.02
N SER A 49 21.61 -15.31 -10.92
CA SER A 49 20.53 -14.96 -10.01
C SER A 49 20.42 -13.44 -9.97
N PRO A 50 19.26 -12.82 -10.24
CA PRO A 50 19.08 -11.39 -9.99
C PRO A 50 18.03 -11.17 -8.91
N GLN A 51 18.46 -11.12 -7.65
CA GLN A 51 17.76 -10.38 -6.60
C GLN A 51 18.80 -9.73 -5.70
N GLN A 52 19.04 -8.44 -5.91
CA GLN A 52 19.62 -7.56 -4.91
C GLN A 52 18.73 -6.34 -4.79
N THR A 53 17.89 -6.38 -3.76
CA THR A 53 17.21 -5.24 -3.15
C THR A 53 18.30 -4.31 -2.60
N GLY A 54 18.52 -3.19 -3.28
CA GLY A 54 19.53 -2.21 -2.88
C GLY A 54 19.02 -1.32 -1.76
N MET A 55 19.48 -1.56 -0.53
CA MET A 55 19.52 -0.53 0.50
C MET A 55 20.50 0.57 0.06
N PHE A 56 20.06 1.82 -0.02
CA PHE A 56 20.95 2.97 -0.14
C PHE A 56 20.87 3.82 1.13
N ALA A 57 21.90 3.67 1.97
CA ALA A 57 22.20 4.59 3.04
C ALA A 57 22.75 5.91 2.47
N ASN A 58 22.32 7.02 3.07
CA ASN A 58 22.71 8.40 2.76
C ASN A 58 24.23 8.59 2.58
N LEU A 59 24.64 9.08 1.40
CA LEU A 59 25.87 9.86 1.24
C LEU A 59 25.71 10.87 0.09
N ASP A 60 25.94 12.15 0.40
CA ASP A 60 25.79 13.31 -0.50
C ASP A 60 26.69 13.25 -1.75
N MET A 61 26.08 13.19 -2.94
CA MET A 61 26.72 13.48 -4.24
C MET A 61 25.64 13.84 -5.28
N THR A 62 25.20 15.11 -5.32
CA THR A 62 23.86 15.49 -5.79
C THR A 62 23.64 15.75 -7.28
N ASN A 63 24.66 15.78 -8.17
CA ASN A 63 24.42 16.21 -9.56
C ASN A 63 24.66 15.17 -10.66
N MET A 64 25.42 14.09 -10.42
CA MET A 64 25.75 13.09 -11.47
C MET A 64 24.89 11.82 -11.36
N THR A 65 24.34 11.54 -10.18
CA THR A 65 23.46 10.39 -9.91
C THR A 65 22.04 10.62 -10.40
N GLU A 66 21.56 11.88 -10.38
CA GLU A 66 20.19 12.23 -10.79
C GLU A 66 19.88 11.87 -12.26
N ASP A 67 20.78 12.19 -13.20
CA ASP A 67 20.56 11.88 -14.63
C ASP A 67 20.64 10.37 -14.93
N VAL A 68 21.38 9.60 -14.12
CA VAL A 68 21.43 8.13 -14.21
C VAL A 68 20.13 7.52 -13.69
N THR A 69 19.58 8.02 -12.57
CA THR A 69 18.28 7.57 -12.05
C THR A 69 17.13 7.91 -13.00
N LEU A 70 17.14 9.08 -13.64
CA LEU A 70 16.11 9.48 -14.59
C LEU A 70 16.15 8.63 -15.87
N SER A 71 17.35 8.34 -16.37
CA SER A 71 17.53 7.45 -17.52
C SER A 71 17.07 6.02 -17.21
N ALA A 72 17.29 5.53 -15.98
CA ALA A 72 16.81 4.23 -15.52
C ALA A 72 15.28 4.18 -15.36
N VAL A 73 14.64 5.25 -14.91
CA VAL A 73 13.17 5.35 -14.80
C VAL A 73 12.52 5.36 -16.19
N LEU A 74 13.13 6.02 -17.17
CA LEU A 74 12.66 6.02 -18.57
C LEU A 74 12.83 4.66 -19.27
N LEU A 75 13.66 3.76 -18.72
CA LEU A 75 13.92 2.41 -19.23
C LEU A 75 13.02 1.33 -18.58
N ARG A 76 12.26 1.65 -17.53
CA ARG A 76 11.28 0.72 -16.94
C ARG A 76 10.05 0.59 -17.84
N GLU A 77 9.45 -0.60 -17.87
CA GLU A 77 8.23 -0.86 -18.66
C GLU A 77 6.98 -0.20 -18.04
N ASP A 78 7.00 0.08 -16.74
CA ASP A 78 5.88 0.66 -15.98
C ASP A 78 5.77 2.19 -16.12
N ASP A 79 4.55 2.74 -15.96
CA ASP A 79 4.33 4.19 -15.95
C ASP A 79 5.06 4.83 -14.74
N PRO A 80 5.87 5.89 -14.94
CA PRO A 80 6.61 6.53 -13.85
C PRO A 80 5.72 7.03 -12.70
N GLY A 81 4.48 7.45 -13.00
CA GLY A 81 3.52 7.88 -11.97
C GLY A 81 3.05 6.72 -11.11
N GLU A 82 2.77 5.57 -11.72
CA GLU A 82 2.38 4.35 -11.01
C GLU A 82 3.52 3.86 -10.10
N ALA A 83 4.74 3.78 -10.63
CA ALA A 83 5.93 3.41 -9.85
C ALA A 83 6.17 4.34 -8.66
N ALA A 84 6.00 5.66 -8.84
CA ALA A 84 6.11 6.64 -7.76
C ALA A 84 5.06 6.34 -6.67
N THR A 85 3.79 6.16 -7.03
CA THR A 85 2.73 5.88 -6.05
C THR A 85 2.94 4.57 -5.29
N MET A 86 3.48 3.53 -5.95
CA MET A 86 3.77 2.23 -5.35
C MET A 86 4.89 2.31 -4.30
N SER A 87 5.96 3.07 -4.58
CA SER A 87 7.07 3.23 -3.63
C SER A 87 6.66 3.93 -2.33
N MET A 88 5.76 4.91 -2.43
CA MET A 88 5.31 5.74 -1.31
C MET A 88 4.56 4.96 -0.22
N TYR A 89 3.98 3.79 -0.51
CA TYR A 89 3.30 3.00 0.53
C TYR A 89 4.27 2.56 1.64
N SER A 90 5.48 2.15 1.25
CA SER A 90 6.52 1.76 2.20
C SER A 90 7.08 2.96 2.97
N ASP A 91 7.31 4.08 2.27
CA ASP A 91 7.78 5.33 2.89
C ASP A 91 6.79 5.83 3.95
N PHE A 92 5.49 5.85 3.63
CA PHE A 92 4.45 6.30 4.55
C PHE A 92 4.34 5.42 5.79
N LEU A 93 4.43 4.10 5.62
CA LEU A 93 4.39 3.18 6.76
C LEU A 93 5.64 3.35 7.64
N HIS A 94 6.82 3.42 7.03
CA HIS A 94 8.07 3.62 7.78
C HIS A 94 8.04 4.91 8.59
N SER A 95 7.58 6.01 7.99
CA SER A 95 7.35 7.27 8.69
C SER A 95 6.34 7.12 9.83
N PHE A 96 5.21 6.45 9.59
CA PHE A 96 4.22 6.21 10.65
C PHE A 96 4.81 5.47 11.85
N LEU A 97 5.58 4.40 11.60
CA LEU A 97 6.21 3.57 12.64
C LEU A 97 7.31 4.30 13.41
N LYS A 98 8.01 5.24 12.75
CA LYS A 98 9.08 6.06 13.36
C LYS A 98 8.52 7.08 14.35
N HIS A 99 7.28 7.54 14.15
CA HIS A 99 6.68 8.60 14.94
C HIS A 99 5.72 8.05 16.00
N THR A 100 5.66 8.74 17.14
CA THR A 100 4.71 8.44 18.23
C THR A 100 3.58 9.47 18.23
N SER A 101 2.56 9.27 19.06
CA SER A 101 1.43 10.22 19.17
C SER A 101 1.86 11.64 19.54
N THR A 102 2.98 11.82 20.26
CA THR A 102 3.52 13.14 20.63
C THR A 102 4.22 13.87 19.49
N THR A 103 4.61 13.17 18.42
CA THR A 103 5.31 13.73 17.25
C THR A 103 4.45 13.66 16.00
N ILE A 104 3.12 13.69 16.15
CA ILE A 104 2.17 13.46 15.05
C ILE A 104 2.25 14.53 13.95
N PHE A 105 2.64 15.76 14.28
CA PHE A 105 2.83 16.80 13.26
C PHE A 105 4.15 16.64 12.50
N ASP A 106 5.20 16.13 13.15
CA ASP A 106 6.44 15.80 12.45
C ASP A 106 6.21 14.68 11.43
N LEU A 107 5.30 13.74 11.73
CA LEU A 107 4.83 12.73 10.78
C LEU A 107 4.15 13.35 9.55
N VAL A 108 3.24 14.30 9.77
CA VAL A 108 2.55 14.99 8.65
C VAL A 108 3.52 15.79 7.80
N ASP A 109 4.50 16.45 8.43
CA ASP A 109 5.55 17.18 7.74
C ASP A 109 6.46 16.22 6.92
N GLU A 110 6.72 15.00 7.43
CA GLU A 110 7.43 13.95 6.69
C GLU A 110 6.59 13.41 5.50
N TYR A 111 5.26 13.25 5.66
CA TYR A 111 4.36 12.91 4.56
C TYR A 111 4.33 13.98 3.46
N GLU A 112 4.26 15.26 3.82
CA GLU A 112 4.40 16.35 2.86
C GLU A 112 5.72 16.24 2.09
N SER A 113 6.83 15.99 2.81
CA SER A 113 8.16 15.86 2.22
C SER A 113 8.26 14.68 1.24
N ILE A 114 7.71 13.52 1.59
CA ILE A 114 7.65 12.33 0.73
C ILE A 114 6.88 12.66 -0.56
N CYS A 115 5.70 13.27 -0.45
CA CYS A 115 4.92 13.70 -1.61
C CYS A 115 5.70 14.72 -2.47
N ASN A 116 6.31 15.73 -1.85
CA ASN A 116 7.08 16.76 -2.54
C ASN A 116 8.26 16.19 -3.34
N ASN A 117 8.96 15.21 -2.79
CA ASN A 117 10.06 14.55 -3.48
C ASN A 117 9.57 13.86 -4.76
N GLN A 118 8.45 13.13 -4.69
CA GLN A 118 7.86 12.49 -5.87
C GLN A 118 7.31 13.50 -6.87
N VAL A 119 6.65 14.57 -6.40
CA VAL A 119 6.15 15.67 -7.24
C VAL A 119 7.29 16.34 -8.02
N LYS A 120 8.44 16.60 -7.38
CA LYS A 120 9.63 17.14 -8.05
C LYS A 120 10.16 16.21 -9.12
N ILE A 121 10.24 14.91 -8.84
CA ILE A 121 10.72 13.90 -9.81
C ILE A 121 9.77 13.82 -11.00
N LEU A 122 8.47 13.62 -10.76
CA LEU A 122 7.47 13.54 -11.81
C LEU A 122 7.35 14.85 -12.61
N GLY A 123 7.47 16.00 -11.94
CA GLY A 123 7.50 17.32 -12.57
C GLY A 123 8.66 17.47 -13.55
N LYS A 124 9.87 17.04 -13.18
CA LYS A 124 11.03 17.01 -14.09
C LYS A 124 10.77 16.11 -15.31
N ILE A 125 10.12 14.95 -15.13
CA ILE A 125 9.79 14.02 -16.21
C ILE A 125 8.76 14.63 -17.17
N VAL A 126 7.65 15.15 -16.64
CA VAL A 126 6.58 15.75 -17.45
C VAL A 126 7.08 17.00 -18.19
N TYR A 127 7.91 17.83 -17.57
CA TYR A 127 8.47 19.03 -18.21
C TYR A 127 9.44 18.69 -19.36
N ARG A 128 10.25 17.63 -19.22
CA ARG A 128 11.19 17.17 -20.26
C ARG A 128 10.50 16.41 -21.39
N ALA A 129 9.24 15.99 -21.23
CA ALA A 129 8.50 15.27 -22.26
C ALA A 129 8.10 16.21 -23.42
N THR A 130 8.28 15.76 -24.66
CA THR A 130 7.90 16.53 -25.85
C THR A 130 6.38 16.74 -25.88
N PRO A 131 5.87 17.97 -26.09
CA PRO A 131 4.43 18.23 -26.20
C PRO A 131 3.77 17.32 -27.26
N GLY A 132 2.75 16.57 -26.86
CA GLY A 132 1.98 15.68 -27.75
C GLY A 132 2.26 14.18 -27.65
N GLN A 133 3.21 13.75 -26.81
CA GLN A 133 3.36 12.32 -26.51
C GLN A 133 2.29 11.86 -25.50
N GLN A 134 1.30 11.10 -25.96
CA GLN A 134 0.27 10.49 -25.10
C GLN A 134 0.82 9.54 -24.03
N LYS A 135 2.11 9.16 -24.09
CA LYS A 135 2.77 8.23 -23.16
C LYS A 135 2.78 8.72 -21.70
N PHE A 136 2.73 10.03 -21.44
CA PHE A 136 2.86 10.60 -20.09
C PHE A 136 1.57 11.26 -19.56
N SER A 137 0.42 11.06 -20.22
CA SER A 137 -0.85 11.65 -19.75
C SER A 137 -1.27 11.13 -18.38
N LYS A 138 -1.05 9.82 -18.12
CA LYS A 138 -1.27 9.21 -16.80
C LYS A 138 -0.31 9.77 -15.76
N THR A 139 0.99 9.85 -16.08
CA THR A 139 2.00 10.45 -15.20
C THR A 139 1.68 11.90 -14.84
N ALA A 140 1.19 12.71 -15.79
CA ALA A 140 0.77 14.08 -15.53
C ALA A 140 -0.46 14.16 -14.61
N SER A 141 -1.42 13.24 -14.77
CA SER A 141 -2.58 13.13 -13.86
C SER A 141 -2.15 12.73 -12.45
N VAL A 142 -1.25 11.75 -12.31
CA VAL A 142 -0.68 11.35 -11.01
C VAL A 142 0.11 12.49 -10.37
N LEU A 143 0.90 13.23 -11.15
CA LEU A 143 1.63 14.41 -10.67
C LEU A 143 0.66 15.44 -10.06
N TRP A 144 -0.46 15.72 -10.72
CA TRP A 144 -1.47 16.62 -10.19
C TRP A 144 -2.07 16.10 -8.88
N LEU A 145 -2.45 14.81 -8.83
CA LEU A 145 -3.02 14.18 -7.63
C LEU A 145 -2.04 14.18 -6.44
N LEU A 146 -0.76 13.90 -6.68
CA LEU A 146 0.28 13.94 -5.63
C LEU A 146 0.58 15.37 -5.17
N LYS A 147 0.47 16.36 -6.06
CA LYS A 147 0.55 17.77 -5.68
C LYS A 147 -0.62 18.14 -4.77
N GLN A 148 -1.83 17.69 -5.10
CA GLN A 148 -3.01 17.90 -4.24
C GLN A 148 -2.87 17.19 -2.88
N GLU A 149 -2.32 15.99 -2.86
CA GLU A 149 -2.01 15.28 -1.61
C GLU A 149 -1.01 16.05 -0.74
N MET A 150 0.10 16.49 -1.33
CA MET A 150 1.15 17.28 -0.66
C MET A 150 0.58 18.54 0.00
N VAL A 151 -0.18 19.34 -0.75
CA VAL A 151 -0.74 20.59 -0.21
C VAL A 151 -1.83 20.33 0.83
N THR A 152 -2.51 19.18 0.77
CA THR A 152 -3.49 18.79 1.78
C THR A 152 -2.81 18.44 3.11
N TRP A 153 -1.66 17.74 3.09
CA TRP A 153 -0.86 17.51 4.30
C TRP A 153 -0.37 18.82 4.92
N ARG A 154 0.10 19.77 4.10
CA ARG A 154 0.50 21.12 4.56
C ARG A 154 -0.63 21.86 5.25
N LEU A 155 -1.83 21.83 4.66
CA LEU A 155 -3.05 22.42 5.24
C LEU A 155 -3.39 21.78 6.58
N LEU A 156 -3.34 20.45 6.63
CA LEU A 156 -3.64 19.68 7.83
C LEU A 156 -2.68 20.03 8.97
N SER A 157 -1.37 20.06 8.69
CA SER A 157 -0.34 20.45 9.66
C SER A 157 -0.61 21.85 10.23
N SER A 158 -0.89 22.82 9.35
CA SER A 158 -1.11 24.22 9.73
C SER A 158 -2.36 24.41 10.60
N LEU A 159 -3.51 23.91 10.15
CA LEU A 159 -4.79 24.12 10.85
C LEU A 159 -4.90 23.31 12.15
N TYR A 160 -4.49 22.04 12.15
CA TYR A 160 -4.62 21.21 13.35
C TYR A 160 -3.60 21.57 14.41
N ARG A 161 -2.42 22.07 14.05
CA ARG A 161 -1.46 22.61 15.03
C ARG A 161 -2.07 23.81 15.76
N ASP A 162 -2.71 24.73 15.05
CA ASP A 162 -3.43 25.87 15.63
C ASP A 162 -4.62 25.44 16.50
N ARG A 163 -5.47 24.53 16.01
CA ARG A 163 -6.64 24.04 16.76
C ARG A 163 -6.26 23.37 18.07
N ILE A 164 -5.24 22.52 18.04
CA ILE A 164 -4.77 21.82 19.25
C ILE A 164 -4.10 22.80 20.22
N GLN A 165 -3.27 23.72 19.71
CA GLN A 165 -2.62 24.72 20.56
C GLN A 165 -3.66 25.64 21.23
N SER A 166 -4.66 26.12 20.48
CA SER A 166 -5.72 26.98 21.00
C SER A 166 -6.52 26.30 22.10
N ALA A 167 -6.88 25.02 21.90
CA ALA A 167 -7.61 24.24 22.89
C ALA A 167 -6.84 24.06 24.22
N LEU A 168 -5.50 24.17 24.20
CA LEU A 168 -4.66 24.13 25.40
C LEU A 168 -4.52 25.51 26.08
N GLU A 169 -4.53 26.59 25.31
CA GLU A 169 -4.29 27.96 25.81
C GLU A 169 -5.54 28.62 26.40
N ASP A 170 -6.75 28.28 25.91
CA ASP A 170 -8.04 28.83 26.36
C ASP A 170 -8.32 28.64 27.87
N GLU A 171 -7.61 27.74 28.57
CA GLU A 171 -7.74 27.56 30.02
C GLU A 171 -7.03 28.65 30.86
N THR A 172 -6.23 29.54 30.25
CA THR A 172 -5.28 30.40 31.00
C THR A 172 -5.40 31.93 30.77
N ALA A 173 -6.24 32.39 29.85
CA ALA A 173 -6.26 33.80 29.46
C ALA A 173 -7.16 34.69 30.34
N PHE A 174 -6.55 35.66 31.05
CA PHE A 174 -7.24 36.81 31.65
C PHE A 174 -7.06 38.03 30.73
N ASP A 175 -8.17 38.66 30.35
CA ASP A 175 -8.19 39.71 29.36
C ASP A 175 -7.94 41.11 29.99
N MET A 176 -6.94 41.85 29.50
CA MET A 176 -6.72 43.25 29.86
C MET A 176 -6.57 44.09 28.60
N THR A 177 -7.69 44.63 28.11
CA THR A 177 -7.74 45.52 26.94
C THR A 177 -7.25 46.92 27.31
N VAL A 178 -6.13 47.35 26.72
CA VAL A 178 -5.61 48.71 26.86
C VAL A 178 -6.23 49.58 25.77
N LEU A 179 -7.10 50.51 26.16
CA LEU A 179 -7.87 51.43 25.28
C LEU A 179 -7.03 52.40 24.43
N THR A 180 -5.69 52.34 24.49
CA THR A 180 -4.77 53.25 23.77
C THR A 180 -3.84 52.51 22.79
N ALA A 181 -4.24 51.32 22.35
CA ALA A 181 -3.47 50.47 21.45
C ALA A 181 -3.60 50.92 19.97
N SER A 182 -2.49 50.88 19.21
CA SER A 182 -2.48 51.15 17.76
C SER A 182 -3.31 50.14 16.96
N GLU A 183 -3.69 50.46 15.71
CA GLU A 183 -4.43 49.52 14.83
C GLU A 183 -3.75 48.16 14.79
N LYS A 184 -2.43 48.13 14.59
CA LYS A 184 -1.65 46.88 14.56
C LYS A 184 -1.82 46.06 15.83
N THR A 185 -1.74 46.69 16.99
CA THR A 185 -1.88 46.00 18.28
C THR A 185 -3.29 45.43 18.49
N ASN A 186 -4.32 46.14 18.05
CA ASN A 186 -5.70 45.63 18.12
C ASN A 186 -5.90 44.43 17.21
N VAL A 187 -5.33 44.47 16.00
CA VAL A 187 -5.37 43.33 15.08
C VAL A 187 -4.55 42.15 15.64
N ASP A 188 -3.35 42.39 16.17
CA ASP A 188 -2.56 41.32 16.81
C ASP A 188 -3.36 40.64 17.95
N ASN A 189 -4.08 41.42 18.75
CA ASN A 189 -4.98 40.90 19.79
C ASN A 189 -6.18 40.13 19.21
N LEU A 190 -6.77 40.60 18.10
CA LEU A 190 -7.85 39.90 17.41
C LEU A 190 -7.41 38.51 16.98
N PHE A 191 -6.25 38.40 16.33
CA PHE A 191 -5.72 37.12 15.90
C PHE A 191 -5.48 36.18 17.10
N GLN A 192 -4.96 36.68 18.23
CA GLN A 192 -4.79 35.86 19.43
C GLN A 192 -6.12 35.33 19.99
N LYS A 193 -7.18 36.15 19.99
CA LYS A 193 -8.47 35.81 20.62
C LYS A 193 -9.44 35.06 19.71
N ASP A 194 -9.48 35.42 18.43
CA ASP A 194 -10.48 34.94 17.49
C ASP A 194 -9.90 33.81 16.64
N SER A 195 -10.30 32.57 16.95
CA SER A 195 -9.87 31.39 16.21
C SER A 195 -10.35 31.37 14.77
N LEU A 196 -11.51 31.97 14.45
CA LEU A 196 -12.05 32.01 13.09
C LEU A 196 -11.16 32.89 12.20
N VAL A 197 -10.79 34.08 12.67
CA VAL A 197 -9.89 34.99 11.94
C VAL A 197 -8.52 34.34 11.73
N ARG A 198 -7.94 33.77 12.79
CA ARG A 198 -6.65 33.10 12.72
C ARG A 198 -6.65 31.91 11.75
N GLN A 199 -7.61 31.00 11.87
CA GLN A 199 -7.71 29.84 10.98
C GLN A 199 -8.00 30.26 9.54
N SER A 200 -8.80 31.30 9.32
CA SER A 200 -9.05 31.85 7.98
C SER A 200 -7.78 32.41 7.35
N GLN A 201 -6.93 33.08 8.13
CA GLN A 201 -5.62 33.53 7.65
C GLN A 201 -4.68 32.37 7.34
N LEU A 202 -4.68 31.30 8.14
CA LEU A 202 -3.90 30.09 7.83
C LEU A 202 -4.32 29.45 6.49
N VAL A 203 -5.62 29.51 6.15
CA VAL A 203 -6.11 29.07 4.83
C VAL A 203 -5.59 29.99 3.72
N VAL A 204 -5.56 31.32 3.95
CA VAL A 204 -4.96 32.28 3.01
C VAL A 204 -3.48 31.97 2.80
N ASP A 205 -2.71 31.83 3.88
CA ASP A 205 -1.27 31.55 3.85
C ASP A 205 -0.98 30.22 3.13
N TRP A 206 -1.80 29.21 3.38
CA TRP A 206 -1.74 27.93 2.67
C TRP A 206 -1.93 28.10 1.17
N LEU A 207 -3.00 28.79 0.74
CA LEU A 207 -3.28 29.02 -0.68
C LEU A 207 -2.22 29.91 -1.35
N GLU A 208 -1.65 30.87 -0.62
CA GLU A 208 -0.53 31.69 -1.08
C GLU A 208 0.75 30.84 -1.24
N SER A 209 0.98 29.86 -0.36
CA SER A 209 2.11 28.92 -0.48
C SER A 209 2.01 28.05 -1.74
N ILE A 210 0.80 27.61 -2.11
CA ILE A 210 0.57 26.84 -3.35
C ILE A 210 0.93 27.69 -4.57
N ALA A 211 0.44 28.93 -4.62
CA ALA A 211 0.73 29.86 -5.70
C ALA A 211 2.24 30.18 -5.78
N LYS A 212 2.91 30.28 -4.63
CA LYS A 212 4.37 30.47 -4.56
C LYS A 212 5.13 29.28 -5.14
N ASP A 213 4.72 28.05 -4.83
CA ASP A 213 5.33 26.83 -5.37
C ASP A 213 5.19 26.76 -6.90
N GLU A 214 4.09 27.29 -7.46
CA GLU A 214 3.86 27.35 -8.92
C GLU A 214 4.72 28.40 -9.64
N ILE A 215 5.00 29.52 -8.97
CA ILE A 215 5.90 30.54 -9.51
C ILE A 215 7.33 29.99 -9.62
N GLY A 216 7.78 29.22 -8.61
CA GLY A 216 9.14 28.67 -8.55
C GLY A 216 10.23 29.75 -8.66
N ASP A 217 11.38 29.38 -9.22
CA ASP A 217 12.51 30.31 -9.46
C ASP A 217 12.26 31.24 -10.68
N PHE A 218 11.06 31.19 -11.28
CA PHE A 218 10.74 31.91 -12.51
C PHE A 218 10.72 33.43 -12.31
N SER A 219 10.60 33.92 -11.07
CA SER A 219 10.66 35.36 -10.75
C SER A 219 11.97 36.05 -11.19
N ASP A 220 13.06 35.28 -11.25
CA ASP A 220 14.40 35.80 -11.56
C ASP A 220 14.66 35.87 -13.07
N ASN A 221 13.91 35.10 -13.87
CA ASN A 221 14.11 34.99 -15.33
C ASN A 221 13.21 35.92 -16.16
N ILE A 222 12.43 36.80 -15.52
CA ILE A 222 11.53 37.69 -16.26
C ILE A 222 12.34 38.81 -16.94
N GLU A 223 12.74 38.57 -18.19
CA GLU A 223 13.30 39.59 -19.07
C GLU A 223 12.20 40.57 -19.50
N PHE A 224 11.98 41.62 -18.70
CA PHE A 224 11.20 42.77 -19.17
C PHE A 224 12.02 43.56 -20.21
N TYR A 225 11.43 43.81 -21.39
CA TYR A 225 12.08 44.53 -22.48
C TYR A 225 12.31 46.02 -22.18
N ALA A 226 11.60 46.58 -21.19
CA ALA A 226 11.79 47.96 -20.73
C ALA A 226 12.97 48.06 -19.74
N LYS A 227 14.19 48.17 -20.27
CA LYS A 227 15.43 48.25 -19.47
C LYS A 227 15.76 49.63 -18.92
N SER A 228 15.03 50.70 -19.31
CA SER A 228 15.48 52.08 -19.03
C SER A 228 14.45 53.00 -18.36
N VAL A 229 13.21 53.12 -18.87
CA VAL A 229 12.21 54.10 -18.38
C VAL A 229 10.78 53.58 -18.56
N TYR A 230 9.86 54.00 -17.68
CA TYR A 230 8.41 53.77 -17.80
C TYR A 230 7.83 54.43 -19.07
N TRP A 231 7.00 53.69 -19.81
CA TRP A 231 6.39 54.10 -21.09
C TRP A 231 7.40 54.66 -22.11
N GLU A 232 8.49 53.92 -22.34
CA GLU A 232 9.61 54.34 -23.19
C GLU A 232 9.16 54.67 -24.63
N ASN A 233 8.25 53.88 -25.21
CA ASN A 233 7.78 54.08 -26.59
C ASN A 233 6.90 55.33 -26.71
N THR A 234 5.99 55.53 -25.77
CA THR A 234 5.11 56.70 -25.68
C THR A 234 5.94 57.96 -25.47
N LEU A 235 6.92 57.92 -24.56
CA LEU A 235 7.88 59.01 -24.33
C LEU A 235 8.66 59.35 -25.61
N HIS A 236 9.12 58.34 -26.34
CA HIS A 236 9.86 58.53 -27.58
C HIS A 236 8.99 59.22 -28.66
N ILE A 237 7.74 58.80 -28.84
CA ILE A 237 6.80 59.44 -29.78
C ILE A 237 6.52 60.89 -29.37
N LEU A 238 6.32 61.17 -28.08
CA LEU A 238 6.10 62.52 -27.58
C LEU A 238 7.29 63.45 -27.82
N LYS A 239 8.52 62.96 -27.59
CA LYS A 239 9.75 63.71 -27.91
C LYS A 239 9.89 63.97 -29.41
N GLN A 240 9.58 62.99 -30.27
CA GLN A 240 9.63 63.18 -31.72
C GLN A 240 8.61 64.20 -32.24
N ARG A 241 7.41 64.25 -31.62
CA ARG A 241 6.39 65.27 -31.92
C ARG A 241 6.83 66.67 -31.52
N GLN A 242 7.50 66.83 -30.37
CA GLN A 242 8.06 68.12 -29.95
C GLN A 242 9.18 68.63 -30.87
N LEU A 243 9.97 67.70 -31.44
CA LEU A 243 11.07 68.01 -32.35
C LEU A 243 10.64 68.18 -33.82
N SER A 244 9.33 68.19 -34.12
CA SER A 244 8.77 68.31 -35.48
C SER A 244 9.32 67.30 -36.50
N THR A 245 9.92 66.19 -36.02
CA THR A 245 10.62 65.18 -36.84
C THR A 245 9.75 63.93 -37.07
N TYR A 246 8.53 63.92 -36.53
CA TYR A 246 7.65 62.76 -36.58
C TYR A 246 6.96 62.60 -37.95
N MET A 247 7.27 61.52 -38.65
CA MET A 247 6.62 61.11 -39.92
C MET A 247 5.65 59.92 -39.76
N GLY A 248 5.20 59.63 -38.53
CA GLY A 248 4.37 58.46 -38.18
C GLY A 248 2.87 58.74 -38.02
N SER A 249 2.13 57.69 -37.63
CA SER A 249 0.66 57.63 -37.52
C SER A 249 0.03 58.78 -36.72
N SER A 250 -1.13 59.24 -37.19
CA SER A 250 -1.97 60.35 -36.68
C SER A 250 -2.75 60.05 -35.39
N ARG A 251 -2.56 58.88 -34.77
CA ARG A 251 -3.27 58.49 -33.55
C ARG A 251 -2.91 59.44 -32.40
N ALA A 252 -3.91 60.08 -31.80
CA ALA A 252 -3.72 60.85 -30.58
C ALA A 252 -3.33 59.89 -29.44
N LEU A 253 -2.19 60.18 -28.81
CA LEU A 253 -1.68 59.48 -27.63
C LEU A 253 -1.72 60.46 -26.46
N VAL A 254 -1.60 59.94 -25.24
CA VAL A 254 -1.47 60.78 -24.03
C VAL A 254 -0.37 61.83 -24.18
N THR A 255 -0.60 63.03 -23.66
CA THR A 255 0.36 64.14 -23.72
C THR A 255 1.28 64.21 -22.50
N GLU A 256 0.91 63.52 -21.42
CA GLU A 256 1.59 63.52 -20.13
C GLU A 256 1.91 62.07 -19.73
N LEU A 257 2.89 61.87 -18.84
CA LEU A 257 3.43 60.54 -18.48
C LEU A 257 3.16 60.15 -17.03
N ASP A 258 2.33 60.92 -16.32
CA ASP A 258 1.78 60.49 -15.04
C ASP A 258 0.83 59.29 -15.22
N PRO A 259 0.72 58.41 -14.21
CA PRO A 259 0.00 57.14 -14.35
C PRO A 259 -1.50 57.30 -14.62
N ASP A 260 -2.12 58.42 -14.23
CA ASP A 260 -3.53 58.70 -14.48
C ASP A 260 -3.81 59.42 -15.81
N ALA A 261 -2.77 59.82 -16.58
CA ALA A 261 -2.93 60.48 -17.87
C ALA A 261 -3.83 59.72 -18.88
N PRO A 262 -3.73 58.38 -19.05
CA PRO A 262 -4.59 57.65 -19.97
C PRO A 262 -6.09 57.78 -19.63
N ILE A 263 -6.41 57.86 -18.34
CA ILE A 263 -7.78 57.91 -17.83
C ILE A 263 -8.29 59.35 -17.83
N ARG A 264 -7.49 60.28 -17.30
CA ARG A 264 -7.80 61.71 -17.25
C ARG A 264 -8.00 62.29 -18.64
N GLN A 265 -7.13 61.93 -19.60
CA GLN A 265 -7.19 62.44 -20.97
C GLN A 265 -8.08 61.58 -21.88
N LYS A 266 -8.44 60.36 -21.46
CA LYS A 266 -9.15 59.37 -22.28
C LYS A 266 -8.43 59.08 -23.60
N LEU A 267 -7.11 59.08 -23.57
CA LEU A 267 -6.23 58.82 -24.71
C LEU A 267 -5.37 57.57 -24.42
N PRO A 268 -5.09 56.75 -25.44
CA PRO A 268 -4.31 55.54 -25.25
C PRO A 268 -2.80 55.82 -25.17
N LEU A 269 -2.09 54.85 -24.58
CA LEU A 269 -0.64 54.70 -24.71
C LEU A 269 -0.26 54.12 -26.07
N ASP A 270 1.03 54.10 -26.36
CA ASP A 270 1.56 53.26 -27.42
C ASP A 270 1.20 51.78 -27.17
N ASP A 271 0.96 51.02 -28.23
CA ASP A 271 0.46 49.65 -28.10
C ASP A 271 1.50 48.71 -27.43
N LEU A 272 2.80 48.94 -27.63
CA LEU A 272 3.87 48.17 -26.97
C LEU A 272 3.91 48.44 -25.48
N ASP A 273 3.83 49.71 -25.08
CA ASP A 273 3.82 50.10 -23.66
C ASP A 273 2.56 49.57 -22.95
N ARG A 274 1.42 49.55 -23.64
CA ARG A 274 0.18 48.99 -23.10
C ARG A 274 0.28 47.47 -22.91
N GLU A 275 0.89 46.75 -23.84
CA GLU A 275 1.13 45.30 -23.71
C GLU A 275 2.11 44.99 -22.58
N ASP A 276 3.20 45.75 -22.47
CA ASP A 276 4.20 45.58 -21.41
C ASP A 276 3.60 45.87 -20.03
N ASP A 277 2.80 46.93 -19.87
CA ASP A 277 2.14 47.21 -18.59
C ASP A 277 1.08 46.15 -18.25
N ALA A 278 0.33 45.65 -19.24
CA ALA A 278 -0.61 44.54 -19.02
C ALA A 278 0.08 43.24 -18.56
N ARG A 279 1.26 42.93 -19.12
CA ARG A 279 2.07 41.78 -18.67
C ARG A 279 2.59 42.01 -17.26
N LEU A 280 3.16 43.18 -16.99
CA LEU A 280 3.65 43.55 -15.66
C LEU A 280 2.56 43.44 -14.60
N LEU A 281 1.38 43.99 -14.85
CA LEU A 281 0.23 43.92 -13.95
C LEU A 281 -0.22 42.49 -13.68
N LYS A 282 -0.23 41.63 -14.70
CA LYS A 282 -0.52 40.20 -14.51
C LYS A 282 0.51 39.56 -13.57
N TYR A 283 1.80 39.82 -13.76
CA TYR A 283 2.85 39.30 -12.87
C TYR A 283 2.76 39.86 -11.46
N LEU A 284 2.45 41.15 -11.30
CA LEU A 284 2.26 41.77 -9.99
C LEU A 284 1.08 41.13 -9.25
N PHE A 285 -0.01 40.86 -9.95
CA PHE A 285 -1.14 40.12 -9.38
C PHE A 285 -0.72 38.71 -8.95
N THR A 286 0.03 37.97 -9.79
CA THR A 286 0.56 36.65 -9.43
C THR A 286 1.44 36.68 -8.18
N LEU A 287 2.31 37.68 -8.04
CA LEU A 287 3.14 37.85 -6.83
C LEU A 287 2.29 38.16 -5.59
N ILE A 288 1.27 39.00 -5.72
CA ILE A 288 0.34 39.32 -4.62
C ILE A 288 -0.48 38.09 -4.23
N ARG A 289 -0.96 37.32 -5.21
CA ARG A 289 -1.66 36.05 -5.02
C ARG A 289 -0.81 34.98 -4.32
N ALA A 290 0.51 35.10 -4.39
CA ALA A 290 1.47 34.24 -3.70
C ALA A 290 1.99 34.82 -2.37
N GLY A 291 1.39 35.90 -1.86
CA GLY A 291 1.84 36.58 -0.64
C GLY A 291 3.19 37.31 -0.77
N MET A 292 3.80 37.33 -1.95
CA MET A 292 5.11 37.91 -2.24
C MET A 292 5.02 39.43 -2.50
N THR A 293 4.37 40.15 -1.57
CA THR A 293 4.12 41.60 -1.69
C THR A 293 5.41 42.43 -1.76
N ASP A 294 6.45 42.03 -1.03
CA ASP A 294 7.77 42.67 -1.09
C ASP A 294 8.42 42.51 -2.48
N GLU A 295 8.32 41.33 -3.10
CA GLU A 295 8.84 41.13 -4.45
C GLU A 295 8.02 41.90 -5.49
N ALA A 296 6.69 42.01 -5.31
CA ALA A 296 5.86 42.87 -6.15
C ALA A 296 6.31 44.34 -6.10
N GLN A 297 6.65 44.85 -4.91
CA GLN A 297 7.18 46.20 -4.73
C GLN A 297 8.57 46.37 -5.35
N ARG A 298 9.47 45.40 -5.17
CA ARG A 298 10.80 45.41 -5.81
C ARG A 298 10.68 45.39 -7.33
N LEU A 299 9.76 44.59 -7.87
CA LEU A 299 9.48 44.53 -9.30
C LEU A 299 8.96 45.88 -9.82
N CYS A 300 8.00 46.50 -9.13
CA CYS A 300 7.50 47.84 -9.49
C CYS A 300 8.65 48.87 -9.55
N LYS A 301 9.53 48.89 -8.53
CA LYS A 301 10.69 49.80 -8.49
C LYS A 301 11.67 49.53 -9.64
N ARG A 302 11.95 48.25 -9.95
CA ARG A 302 12.82 47.82 -11.05
C ARG A 302 12.27 48.22 -12.42
N CYS A 303 10.96 48.19 -12.59
CA CYS A 303 10.27 48.61 -13.82
C CYS A 303 10.01 50.13 -13.91
N GLY A 304 10.57 50.95 -13.01
CA GLY A 304 10.42 52.41 -13.03
C GLY A 304 9.07 52.92 -12.51
N GLN A 305 8.26 52.07 -11.87
CA GLN A 305 6.95 52.38 -11.31
C GLN A 305 7.01 52.48 -9.77
N ALA A 306 7.92 53.31 -9.25
CA ALA A 306 8.06 53.50 -7.80
C ALA A 306 6.77 54.04 -7.15
N TRP A 307 5.95 54.78 -7.90
CA TRP A 307 4.63 55.23 -7.46
C TRP A 307 3.69 54.05 -7.16
N ARG A 308 3.70 52.99 -7.98
CA ARG A 308 2.90 51.78 -7.78
C ARG A 308 3.44 50.99 -6.60
N ALA A 309 4.75 50.94 -6.41
CA ALA A 309 5.33 50.35 -5.21
C ALA A 309 4.83 51.06 -3.93
N ALA A 310 4.70 52.39 -3.97
CA ALA A 310 4.16 53.16 -2.84
C ALA A 310 2.66 52.90 -2.62
N THR A 311 1.85 52.75 -3.66
CA THR A 311 0.42 52.42 -3.49
C THR A 311 0.25 51.04 -2.85
N LEU A 312 1.11 50.07 -3.16
CA LEU A 312 1.13 48.73 -2.55
C LEU A 312 1.54 48.71 -1.06
N GLU A 313 2.01 49.82 -0.49
CA GLU A 313 2.33 49.90 0.95
C GLU A 313 1.15 50.41 1.79
N GLY A 314 0.12 50.99 1.17
CA GLY A 314 -0.93 51.73 1.88
C GLY A 314 -1.91 50.87 2.70
N TRP A 315 -1.89 49.54 2.52
CA TRP A 315 -2.70 48.59 3.30
C TRP A 315 -2.12 48.30 4.69
N LYS A 316 -0.84 48.61 4.93
CA LYS A 316 -0.15 48.29 6.20
C LYS A 316 -0.79 49.03 7.38
N LEU A 317 -1.12 48.27 8.42
CA LEU A 317 -1.72 48.78 9.67
C LEU A 317 -0.84 49.83 10.34
N TYR A 318 -1.45 50.91 10.82
CA TYR A 318 -0.73 51.95 11.53
C TYR A 318 -0.20 51.46 12.88
N HIS A 319 1.08 51.70 13.14
CA HIS A 319 1.73 51.39 14.40
C HIS A 319 2.79 52.43 14.74
N ASP A 320 2.63 53.06 15.89
CA ASP A 320 3.69 53.88 16.50
C ASP A 320 4.25 53.14 17.74
N PRO A 321 5.45 52.54 17.62
CA PRO A 321 6.09 51.81 18.72
C PRO A 321 6.48 52.74 19.89
N ASN A 322 6.47 54.06 19.69
CA ASN A 322 6.92 55.04 20.68
C ASN A 322 5.81 55.49 21.64
N VAL A 323 4.55 55.13 21.40
CA VAL A 323 3.38 55.57 22.21
C VAL A 323 3.51 55.13 23.67
N ASN A 324 4.13 53.97 23.93
CA ASN A 324 4.31 53.42 25.27
C ASN A 324 5.67 53.77 25.91
N GLY A 325 6.46 54.68 25.32
CA GLY A 325 7.67 55.23 25.95
C GLY A 325 8.88 54.27 26.00
N GLY A 326 9.27 53.71 24.86
CA GLY A 326 10.48 52.90 24.70
C GLY A 326 11.79 53.66 25.02
N LYS A 327 12.86 52.91 25.28
CA LYS A 327 14.20 53.49 25.55
C LYS A 327 14.90 54.03 24.29
N GLU A 328 14.54 53.51 23.13
CA GLU A 328 15.04 53.93 21.82
C GLU A 328 13.86 54.29 20.91
N LEU A 329 14.03 55.32 20.07
CA LEU A 329 13.01 55.74 19.12
C LEU A 329 13.05 54.80 17.90
N GLU A 330 11.92 54.16 17.63
CA GLU A 330 11.73 53.28 16.47
C GLU A 330 10.87 53.96 15.39
N PRO A 331 11.06 53.64 14.10
CA PRO A 331 10.29 54.26 13.03
C PRO A 331 8.81 53.85 13.11
N VAL A 332 7.92 54.84 12.95
CA VAL A 332 6.47 54.62 12.79
C VAL A 332 6.22 53.83 11.50
N GLN A 333 5.31 52.87 11.58
CA GLN A 333 4.98 51.96 10.47
C GLN A 333 3.53 52.13 10.04
N GLY A 334 3.25 51.79 8.78
CA GLY A 334 1.90 51.75 8.22
C GLY A 334 1.32 53.11 7.87
N ASN A 335 0.04 53.11 7.52
CA ASN A 335 -0.67 54.28 7.03
C ASN A 335 -1.75 54.72 8.05
N PRO A 336 -1.62 55.90 8.69
CA PRO A 336 -2.65 56.41 9.61
C PRO A 336 -3.97 56.75 8.91
N TYR A 337 -3.96 56.91 7.59
CA TYR A 337 -5.14 57.16 6.76
C TYR A 337 -5.49 55.95 5.89
N ARG A 338 -5.35 54.74 6.45
CA ARG A 338 -5.61 53.46 5.75
C ARG A 338 -7.03 53.39 5.19
N CYS A 339 -8.03 53.88 5.93
CA CYS A 339 -9.43 53.90 5.47
C CYS A 339 -9.59 54.70 4.15
N ILE A 340 -9.01 55.90 4.07
CA ILE A 340 -9.04 56.74 2.86
C ILE A 340 -8.32 56.04 1.69
N TRP A 341 -7.17 55.41 1.98
CA TRP A 341 -6.45 54.64 0.98
C TRP A 341 -7.30 53.47 0.46
N LYS A 342 -7.98 52.75 1.35
CA LYS A 342 -8.87 51.62 1.01
C LYS A 342 -10.05 52.06 0.15
N ILE A 343 -10.70 53.18 0.48
CA ILE A 343 -11.77 53.79 -0.33
C ILE A 343 -11.24 54.17 -1.72
N SER A 344 -10.03 54.74 -1.79
CA SER A 344 -9.41 55.13 -3.06
C SER A 344 -9.12 53.91 -3.94
N CYS A 345 -8.56 52.85 -3.37
CA CYS A 345 -8.34 51.57 -4.05
C CYS A 345 -9.65 50.92 -4.49
N TRP A 346 -10.70 51.01 -3.66
CA TRP A 346 -12.03 50.48 -3.99
C TRP A 346 -12.60 51.16 -5.24
N ARG A 347 -12.59 52.50 -5.27
CA ARG A 347 -13.05 53.30 -6.43
C ARG A 347 -12.21 53.01 -7.67
N MET A 348 -10.90 52.86 -7.51
CA MET A 348 -9.99 52.51 -8.60
C MET A 348 -10.29 51.12 -9.19
N ALA A 349 -10.63 50.14 -8.34
CA ALA A 349 -10.98 48.79 -8.78
C ALA A 349 -12.31 48.72 -9.56
N GLU A 350 -13.24 49.65 -9.31
CA GLU A 350 -14.53 49.74 -10.00
C GLU A 350 -14.45 50.47 -11.35
N GLU A 351 -13.39 51.24 -11.59
CA GLU A 351 -13.23 51.97 -12.84
C GLU A 351 -12.79 51.03 -13.98
N GLU A 352 -13.70 50.80 -14.93
CA GLU A 352 -13.55 49.82 -16.01
C GLU A 352 -12.44 50.16 -17.01
N GLN A 353 -12.00 51.42 -17.05
CA GLN A 353 -10.90 51.84 -17.91
C GLN A 353 -9.54 51.26 -17.50
N PHE A 354 -9.39 50.86 -16.23
CA PHE A 354 -8.17 50.21 -15.76
C PHE A 354 -8.08 48.76 -16.24
N ASN A 355 -6.85 48.26 -16.31
CA ASN A 355 -6.59 46.85 -16.61
C ASN A 355 -7.25 45.95 -15.54
N ARG A 356 -7.82 44.83 -15.97
CA ARG A 356 -8.45 43.84 -15.07
C ARG A 356 -7.55 43.38 -13.92
N TYR A 357 -6.24 43.22 -14.15
CA TYR A 357 -5.29 42.81 -13.12
C TYR A 357 -4.94 43.95 -12.18
N GLU A 358 -4.90 45.20 -12.66
CA GLU A 358 -4.72 46.36 -11.78
C GLU A 358 -5.92 46.54 -10.85
N ARG A 359 -7.13 46.40 -11.40
CA ARG A 359 -8.37 46.38 -10.62
C ARG A 359 -8.35 45.27 -9.58
N ALA A 360 -7.93 44.06 -9.97
CA ALA A 360 -7.82 42.93 -9.06
C ALA A 360 -6.77 43.12 -7.95
N ILE A 361 -5.61 43.73 -8.26
CA ILE A 361 -4.58 44.05 -7.27
C ILE A 361 -5.16 44.93 -6.17
N TYR A 362 -5.79 46.04 -6.56
CA TYR A 362 -6.36 46.96 -5.58
C TYR A 362 -7.61 46.38 -4.90
N ALA A 363 -8.39 45.57 -5.59
CA ALA A 363 -9.50 44.83 -5.01
C ALA A 363 -9.05 43.85 -3.92
N ALA A 364 -7.97 43.10 -4.15
CA ALA A 364 -7.40 42.16 -3.17
C ALA A 364 -6.87 42.86 -1.90
N LEU A 365 -6.34 44.07 -2.06
CA LEU A 365 -5.83 44.84 -0.92
C LEU A 365 -6.91 45.70 -0.23
N SER A 366 -8.03 45.97 -0.91
CA SER A 366 -9.13 46.78 -0.37
C SER A 366 -10.35 45.97 0.09
N GLY A 367 -10.37 44.66 -0.12
CA GLY A 367 -11.51 43.80 0.23
C GLY A 367 -12.65 43.79 -0.80
N ASN A 368 -12.43 44.22 -2.05
CA ASN A 368 -13.48 44.27 -3.07
C ASN A 368 -13.61 42.94 -3.82
N LEU A 369 -14.35 41.99 -3.25
CA LEU A 369 -14.52 40.65 -3.83
C LEU A 369 -15.05 40.67 -5.28
N LYS A 370 -16.03 41.53 -5.58
CA LYS A 370 -16.67 41.60 -6.90
C LYS A 370 -15.68 41.90 -8.02
N GLN A 371 -14.68 42.74 -7.74
CA GLN A 371 -13.67 43.14 -8.72
C GLN A 371 -12.45 42.21 -8.72
N LEU A 372 -12.28 41.39 -7.68
CA LEU A 372 -11.22 40.39 -7.57
C LEU A 372 -11.56 39.09 -8.32
N LEU A 373 -12.78 38.58 -8.15
CA LEU A 373 -13.23 37.32 -8.75
C LEU A 373 -13.01 37.20 -10.27
N PRO A 374 -13.13 38.25 -11.11
CA PRO A 374 -12.95 38.12 -12.56
C PRO A 374 -11.58 37.64 -13.04
N VAL A 375 -10.54 37.66 -12.20
CA VAL A 375 -9.20 37.14 -12.53
C VAL A 375 -8.83 35.86 -11.79
N CYS A 376 -9.73 35.36 -10.93
CA CYS A 376 -9.54 34.13 -10.15
C CYS A 376 -10.16 32.96 -10.93
N ASP A 377 -9.36 32.22 -11.69
CA ASP A 377 -9.89 31.23 -12.66
C ASP A 377 -9.99 29.80 -12.10
N THR A 378 -9.24 29.49 -11.03
CA THR A 378 -9.21 28.15 -10.41
C THR A 378 -9.97 28.11 -9.09
N TRP A 379 -10.20 26.90 -8.58
CA TRP A 379 -10.74 26.69 -7.24
C TRP A 379 -9.86 27.35 -6.18
N GLU A 380 -8.54 27.13 -6.21
CA GLU A 380 -7.60 27.72 -5.24
C GLU A 380 -7.64 29.25 -5.27
N ASP A 381 -7.67 29.85 -6.46
CA ASP A 381 -7.76 31.31 -6.62
C ASP A 381 -9.07 31.88 -6.09
N THR A 382 -10.17 31.16 -6.32
CA THR A 382 -11.50 31.61 -5.89
C THR A 382 -11.64 31.50 -4.37
N VAL A 383 -11.23 30.37 -3.79
CA VAL A 383 -11.20 30.18 -2.33
C VAL A 383 -10.28 31.22 -1.68
N TRP A 384 -9.11 31.49 -2.25
CA TRP A 384 -8.21 32.53 -1.75
C TRP A 384 -8.88 33.90 -1.75
N ALA A 385 -9.55 34.27 -2.85
CA ALA A 385 -10.25 35.56 -2.94
C ALA A 385 -11.31 35.72 -1.85
N TYR A 386 -12.13 34.69 -1.61
CA TYR A 386 -13.15 34.72 -0.56
C TYR A 386 -12.54 34.81 0.85
N PHE A 387 -11.58 33.93 1.19
CA PHE A 387 -10.96 33.93 2.50
C PHE A 387 -10.13 35.21 2.75
N ARG A 388 -9.44 35.73 1.72
CA ARG A 388 -8.68 36.98 1.81
C ARG A 388 -9.60 38.16 2.11
N VAL A 389 -10.73 38.27 1.42
CA VAL A 389 -11.71 39.32 1.67
C VAL A 389 -12.39 39.13 3.02
N MET A 390 -12.72 37.89 3.40
CA MET A 390 -13.28 37.57 4.72
C MET A 390 -12.37 38.06 5.85
N VAL A 391 -11.08 37.72 5.82
CA VAL A 391 -10.12 38.18 6.83
C VAL A 391 -10.02 39.71 6.83
N ASP A 392 -9.93 40.35 5.65
CA ASP A 392 -9.87 41.80 5.54
C ASP A 392 -11.14 42.48 6.10
N THR A 393 -12.32 41.93 5.87
CA THR A 393 -13.60 42.41 6.45
C THR A 393 -13.61 42.28 7.97
N LEU A 394 -13.23 41.13 8.53
CA LEU A 394 -13.23 40.90 9.97
C LEU A 394 -12.24 41.82 10.69
N VAL A 395 -11.04 41.99 10.12
CA VAL A 395 -10.03 42.94 10.61
C VAL A 395 -10.55 44.38 10.56
N GLU A 396 -11.24 44.77 9.49
CA GLU A 396 -11.80 46.12 9.36
C GLU A 396 -12.92 46.39 10.38
N GLN A 397 -13.78 45.40 10.65
CA GLN A 397 -14.84 45.48 11.66
C GLN A 397 -14.26 45.68 13.08
N GLU A 398 -13.19 44.96 13.42
CA GLU A 398 -12.50 45.10 14.71
C GLU A 398 -11.87 46.48 14.86
N ILE A 399 -11.13 46.97 13.84
CA ILE A 399 -10.50 48.29 13.88
C ILE A 399 -11.53 49.38 14.14
N ARG A 400 -12.69 49.31 13.47
CA ARG A 400 -13.78 50.30 13.63
C ARG A 400 -14.46 50.25 14.98
N THR A 401 -14.51 49.08 15.60
CA THR A 401 -15.12 48.89 16.92
C THR A 401 -14.17 49.36 18.03
N SER A 402 -12.86 49.12 17.86
CA SER A 402 -11.84 49.31 18.90
C SER A 402 -11.10 50.66 18.80
N VAL A 403 -11.03 51.27 17.62
CA VAL A 403 -10.38 52.58 17.41
C VAL A 403 -11.46 53.65 17.23
N ILE A 404 -11.57 54.57 18.20
CA ILE A 404 -12.40 55.77 18.06
C ILE A 404 -11.70 56.71 17.07
N THR A 405 -11.89 56.53 15.77
CA THR A 405 -11.50 57.53 14.78
C THR A 405 -12.53 58.65 14.77
N ALA A 406 -12.14 59.80 15.31
CA ALA A 406 -12.91 61.03 15.18
C ALA A 406 -12.91 61.48 13.70
N GLU A 407 -14.11 61.66 13.14
CA GLU A 407 -14.39 62.32 11.86
C GLU A 407 -13.89 61.63 10.58
N GLU A 408 -14.45 60.47 10.22
CA GLU A 408 -14.41 59.98 8.84
C GLU A 408 -15.70 60.35 8.09
N THR A 409 -15.60 61.25 7.10
CA THR A 409 -16.73 61.74 6.28
C THR A 409 -17.11 60.84 5.10
N GLU A 410 -16.27 59.87 4.71
CA GLU A 410 -16.55 58.92 3.64
C GLU A 410 -16.47 57.48 4.18
N GLU A 411 -17.49 56.66 3.87
CA GLU A 411 -17.59 55.28 4.36
C GLU A 411 -17.34 54.26 3.24
N LEU A 412 -16.74 53.12 3.59
CA LEU A 412 -16.69 51.93 2.73
C LEU A 412 -18.10 51.39 2.44
N PRO A 413 -18.33 50.63 1.36
CA PRO A 413 -19.64 50.09 1.03
C PRO A 413 -20.25 49.26 2.16
N ARG A 414 -21.55 49.47 2.44
CA ARG A 414 -22.26 48.79 3.52
C ARG A 414 -22.25 47.27 3.38
N ASP A 415 -22.48 46.76 2.16
CA ASP A 415 -22.43 45.33 1.87
C ASP A 415 -21.13 44.68 2.35
N TYR A 416 -20.00 45.36 2.18
CA TYR A 416 -18.69 44.86 2.61
C TYR A 416 -18.56 44.82 4.15
N LEU A 417 -19.15 45.79 4.86
CA LEU A 417 -19.04 45.92 6.31
C LEU A 417 -20.05 45.06 7.08
N GLU A 418 -21.23 44.83 6.50
CA GLU A 418 -22.35 44.12 7.13
C GLU A 418 -22.37 42.63 6.76
N THR A 419 -21.41 42.16 5.95
CA THR A 419 -21.33 40.74 5.59
C THR A 419 -20.92 39.91 6.81
N ASN A 420 -21.85 39.08 7.28
CA ASN A 420 -21.55 38.03 8.25
C ASN A 420 -20.81 36.90 7.55
N TRP A 421 -19.51 36.82 7.76
CA TRP A 421 -18.65 35.78 7.21
C TRP A 421 -18.57 34.57 8.13
N THR A 422 -18.72 33.39 7.56
CA THR A 422 -18.32 32.12 8.16
C THR A 422 -17.63 31.28 7.08
N SER A 423 -16.86 30.28 7.48
CA SER A 423 -16.20 29.38 6.53
C SER A 423 -17.22 28.60 5.69
N GLU A 424 -18.36 28.22 6.26
CA GLU A 424 -19.46 27.55 5.57
C GLU A 424 -20.00 28.43 4.44
N LYS A 425 -20.27 29.71 4.75
CA LYS A 425 -20.78 30.67 3.77
C LYS A 425 -19.84 30.82 2.57
N VAL A 426 -18.52 30.83 2.79
CA VAL A 426 -17.55 30.86 1.69
C VAL A 426 -17.75 29.69 0.72
N PHE A 427 -17.92 28.47 1.24
CA PHE A 427 -18.14 27.30 0.40
C PHE A 427 -19.56 27.21 -0.19
N GLU A 428 -20.57 27.80 0.45
CA GLU A 428 -21.91 27.97 -0.13
C GLU A 428 -21.86 28.91 -1.35
N GLU A 429 -21.18 30.05 -1.24
CA GLU A 429 -20.97 30.99 -2.35
C GLU A 429 -20.14 30.36 -3.48
N LEU A 430 -19.14 29.53 -3.13
CA LEU A 430 -18.36 28.78 -4.12
C LEU A 430 -19.21 27.77 -4.89
N GLN A 431 -20.19 27.14 -4.23
CA GLN A 431 -21.16 26.24 -4.90
C GLN A 431 -22.16 27.01 -5.78
N ALA A 432 -22.40 28.28 -5.49
CA ALA A 432 -23.30 29.15 -6.23
C ALA A 432 -22.62 29.90 -7.41
N THR A 433 -21.32 29.69 -7.63
CA THR A 433 -20.59 30.34 -8.73
C THR A 433 -21.12 29.92 -10.11
N ASP A 434 -20.96 30.79 -11.11
CA ASP A 434 -21.29 30.53 -12.51
C ASP A 434 -20.12 29.95 -13.31
N LYS A 435 -18.93 29.82 -12.70
CA LYS A 435 -17.72 29.30 -13.33
C LYS A 435 -17.70 27.78 -13.36
N GLU A 436 -17.95 27.20 -14.53
CA GLU A 436 -17.98 25.75 -14.76
C GLU A 436 -16.72 25.03 -14.23
N ARG A 437 -15.53 25.55 -14.54
CA ARG A 437 -14.25 24.99 -14.06
C ARG A 437 -14.18 24.87 -12.52
N VAL A 438 -14.64 25.89 -11.81
CA VAL A 438 -14.60 25.90 -10.33
C VAL A 438 -15.60 24.90 -9.77
N ILE A 439 -16.77 24.76 -10.41
CA ILE A 439 -17.79 23.76 -10.03
C ILE A 439 -17.25 22.34 -10.22
N GLU A 440 -16.56 22.07 -11.33
CA GLU A 440 -15.91 20.78 -11.59
C GLU A 440 -14.82 20.49 -10.57
N GLU A 441 -13.88 21.42 -10.38
CA GLU A 441 -12.79 21.28 -9.41
C GLU A 441 -13.33 21.11 -7.98
N ASN A 442 -14.45 21.73 -7.61
CA ASN A 442 -15.07 21.58 -6.29
C ASN A 442 -15.61 20.16 -6.01
N GLN A 443 -15.77 19.33 -7.05
CA GLN A 443 -16.18 17.92 -6.93
C GLN A 443 -15.00 16.95 -6.83
N GLU A 444 -13.78 17.42 -7.04
CA GLU A 444 -12.57 16.60 -6.94
C GLU A 444 -12.33 16.13 -5.50
N HIS A 445 -11.90 14.87 -5.35
CA HIS A 445 -11.78 14.22 -4.05
C HIS A 445 -10.93 15.01 -3.05
N TYR A 446 -9.78 15.53 -3.48
CA TYR A 446 -8.89 16.31 -2.61
C TYR A 446 -9.48 17.67 -2.21
N HIS A 447 -10.17 18.38 -3.12
CA HIS A 447 -10.81 19.65 -2.78
C HIS A 447 -11.99 19.45 -1.82
N VAL A 448 -12.74 18.35 -1.97
CA VAL A 448 -13.77 17.96 -1.00
C VAL A 448 -13.11 17.71 0.37
N ILE A 449 -12.02 16.94 0.44
CA ILE A 449 -11.26 16.70 1.67
C ILE A 449 -10.80 18.03 2.30
N GLN A 450 -10.17 18.90 1.51
CA GLN A 450 -9.66 20.20 1.96
C GLN A 450 -10.78 21.08 2.50
N LYS A 451 -11.94 21.13 1.84
CA LYS A 451 -13.13 21.82 2.33
C LYS A 451 -13.51 21.35 3.74
N PHE A 452 -13.65 20.04 3.96
CA PHE A 452 -14.01 19.52 5.28
C PHE A 452 -12.92 19.73 6.33
N ILE A 453 -11.64 19.67 5.95
CA ILE A 453 -10.52 20.02 6.83
C ILE A 453 -10.63 21.49 7.27
N ILE A 454 -10.90 22.41 6.33
CA ILE A 454 -11.07 23.84 6.61
C ILE A 454 -12.27 24.06 7.53
N LEU A 455 -13.41 23.43 7.26
CA LEU A 455 -14.61 23.53 8.11
C LEU A 455 -14.45 22.86 9.48
N GLY A 456 -13.48 21.95 9.63
CA GLY A 456 -13.32 21.17 10.86
C GLY A 456 -14.39 20.08 11.05
N ASP A 457 -15.17 19.78 10.00
CA ASP A 457 -16.22 18.77 10.02
C ASP A 457 -15.69 17.39 9.60
N VAL A 458 -15.09 16.69 10.58
CA VAL A 458 -14.55 15.33 10.38
C VAL A 458 -15.67 14.31 10.15
N ASP A 459 -16.84 14.49 10.76
CA ASP A 459 -17.96 13.56 10.60
C ASP A 459 -18.54 13.61 9.18
N GLY A 460 -18.73 14.81 8.64
CA GLY A 460 -19.15 15.00 7.25
C GLY A 460 -18.14 14.42 6.26
N LEU A 461 -16.84 14.53 6.54
CA LEU A 461 -15.80 13.90 5.72
C LEU A 461 -15.91 12.37 5.72
N MET A 462 -16.19 11.74 6.86
CA MET A 462 -16.35 10.29 6.95
C MET A 462 -17.61 9.79 6.20
N GLU A 463 -18.69 10.57 6.21
CA GLU A 463 -19.89 10.30 5.42
C GLU A 463 -19.59 10.38 3.91
N GLU A 464 -18.80 11.38 3.52
CA GLU A 464 -18.36 11.53 2.13
C GLU A 464 -17.51 10.36 1.67
N PHE A 465 -16.54 9.95 2.49
CA PHE A 465 -15.75 8.77 2.19
C PHE A 465 -16.64 7.51 2.08
N SER A 466 -17.62 7.35 2.98
CA SER A 466 -18.57 6.21 2.93
C SER A 466 -19.34 6.18 1.61
N ARG A 467 -19.78 7.35 1.15
CA ARG A 467 -20.49 7.53 -0.12
C ARG A 467 -19.62 7.13 -1.31
N TRP A 468 -18.33 7.48 -1.29
CA TRP A 468 -17.39 7.06 -2.33
C TRP A 468 -17.18 5.54 -2.38
N LEU A 469 -17.16 4.87 -1.22
CA LEU A 469 -17.05 3.41 -1.17
C LEU A 469 -18.32 2.68 -1.63
N SER A 470 -19.49 3.22 -1.29
CA SER A 470 -20.78 2.58 -1.58
C SER A 470 -21.14 2.56 -3.07
N LYS A 471 -20.49 3.41 -3.88
CA LYS A 471 -20.72 3.45 -5.33
C LYS A 471 -20.00 2.26 -5.98
N GLU A 472 -20.74 1.18 -6.25
CA GLU A 472 -20.29 -0.07 -6.91
C GLU A 472 -19.50 0.11 -8.23
N ARG A 473 -19.44 1.33 -8.80
CA ARG A 473 -18.73 1.66 -10.04
C ARG A 473 -17.47 2.51 -9.88
N SER A 474 -17.17 3.08 -8.71
CA SER A 474 -15.97 3.90 -8.53
C SER A 474 -14.85 3.08 -7.88
N VAL A 475 -13.95 2.56 -8.71
CA VAL A 475 -12.64 2.10 -8.22
C VAL A 475 -11.85 3.33 -7.82
N LEU A 476 -11.74 3.58 -6.51
CA LEU A 476 -10.90 4.65 -5.99
C LEU A 476 -9.42 4.38 -6.35
N PRO A 477 -8.64 5.40 -6.74
CA PRO A 477 -7.21 5.24 -6.95
C PRO A 477 -6.50 4.75 -5.68
N GLY A 478 -5.53 3.85 -5.82
CA GLY A 478 -4.82 3.26 -4.67
C GLY A 478 -4.12 4.30 -3.77
N HIS A 479 -3.47 5.30 -4.36
CA HIS A 479 -2.84 6.39 -3.62
C HIS A 479 -3.86 7.25 -2.83
N LEU A 480 -5.08 7.43 -3.34
CA LEU A 480 -6.14 8.12 -2.60
C LEU A 480 -6.60 7.26 -1.40
N LEU A 481 -6.74 5.95 -1.57
CA LEU A 481 -7.04 5.04 -0.44
C LEU A 481 -5.91 5.05 0.61
N ARG A 482 -4.64 5.10 0.19
CA ARG A 482 -3.49 5.28 1.08
C ARG A 482 -3.63 6.57 1.87
N PHE A 483 -3.83 7.69 1.19
CA PHE A 483 -4.02 9.00 1.82
C PHE A 483 -5.18 8.97 2.83
N MET A 484 -6.36 8.49 2.42
CA MET A 484 -7.54 8.40 3.27
C MET A 484 -7.28 7.55 4.52
N THR A 485 -6.60 6.41 4.37
CA THR A 485 -6.26 5.53 5.51
C THR A 485 -5.36 6.24 6.51
N HIS A 486 -4.29 6.89 6.04
CA HIS A 486 -3.38 7.63 6.92
C HIS A 486 -4.01 8.88 7.52
N LEU A 487 -4.92 9.55 6.81
CA LEU A 487 -5.69 10.66 7.34
C LEU A 487 -6.61 10.21 8.49
N ILE A 488 -7.27 9.05 8.37
CA ILE A 488 -8.08 8.50 9.46
C ILE A 488 -7.20 8.08 10.64
N LEU A 489 -6.03 7.47 10.39
CA LEU A 489 -5.06 7.14 11.43
C LEU A 489 -4.57 8.40 12.17
N PHE A 490 -4.34 9.50 11.44
CA PHE A 490 -4.00 10.80 12.02
C PHE A 490 -5.11 11.30 12.96
N PHE A 491 -6.37 11.35 12.52
CA PHE A 491 -7.48 11.79 13.38
C PHE A 491 -7.66 10.90 14.61
N ARG A 492 -7.48 9.59 14.47
CA ARG A 492 -7.53 8.64 15.60
C ARG A 492 -6.41 8.87 16.60
N THR A 493 -5.20 9.18 16.11
CA THR A 493 -4.05 9.46 16.98
C THR A 493 -4.26 10.74 17.79
N LEU A 494 -5.00 11.71 17.24
CA LEU A 494 -5.46 12.91 17.94
C LEU A 494 -6.63 12.66 18.90
N GLY A 495 -7.15 11.43 19.00
CA GLY A 495 -8.28 11.08 19.85
C GLY A 495 -9.64 11.52 19.30
N MET A 496 -9.73 11.92 18.03
CA MET A 496 -10.99 12.30 17.40
C MET A 496 -11.82 11.06 17.11
N GLN A 497 -13.08 11.06 17.56
CA GLN A 497 -14.01 9.97 17.32
C GLN A 497 -14.47 10.01 15.86
N THR A 498 -13.90 9.16 15.01
CA THR A 498 -14.44 8.91 13.67
C THR A 498 -15.57 7.88 13.80
N LYS A 499 -16.75 8.13 13.22
CA LYS A 499 -17.80 7.09 13.06
C LYS A 499 -17.20 5.77 12.55
N ASN A 500 -17.83 4.62 12.82
CA ASN A 500 -17.37 3.23 12.56
C ASN A 500 -16.99 2.86 11.10
N VAL A 501 -16.79 3.83 10.21
CA VAL A 501 -16.45 3.66 8.80
C VAL A 501 -14.99 3.23 8.60
N PHE A 502 -14.08 3.50 9.54
CA PHE A 502 -12.66 3.12 9.43
C PHE A 502 -12.44 1.65 9.08
N LEU A 503 -13.20 0.73 9.69
CA LEU A 503 -13.06 -0.70 9.44
C LEU A 503 -13.32 -1.04 7.97
N ASN A 504 -14.32 -0.40 7.34
CA ASN A 504 -14.62 -0.62 5.92
C ASN A 504 -13.50 -0.09 5.02
N PHE A 505 -12.94 1.09 5.33
CA PHE A 505 -11.78 1.63 4.60
C PHE A 505 -10.58 0.70 4.70
N LEU A 506 -10.25 0.28 5.92
CA LEU A 506 -9.10 -0.55 6.19
C LEU A 506 -9.23 -1.91 5.48
N LEU A 507 -10.42 -2.52 5.47
CA LEU A 507 -10.67 -3.75 4.73
C LEU A 507 -10.51 -3.58 3.20
N LEU A 508 -11.05 -2.52 2.62
CA LEU A 508 -10.90 -2.26 1.18
C LEU A 508 -9.45 -1.93 0.81
N PHE A 509 -8.76 -1.19 1.67
CA PHE A 509 -7.35 -0.88 1.53
C PHE A 509 -6.50 -2.16 1.58
N LEU A 510 -6.77 -3.05 2.54
CA LEU A 510 -6.12 -4.36 2.65
C LEU A 510 -6.37 -5.25 1.42
N GLN A 511 -7.61 -5.33 0.93
CA GLN A 511 -7.94 -6.06 -0.30
C GLN A 511 -7.15 -5.52 -1.50
N ARG A 512 -7.03 -4.20 -1.61
CA ARG A 512 -6.24 -3.55 -2.65
C ARG A 512 -4.76 -3.90 -2.51
N MET A 513 -4.20 -3.79 -1.31
CA MET A 513 -2.80 -4.12 -1.02
C MET A 513 -2.46 -5.59 -1.31
N ILE A 514 -3.37 -6.51 -1.00
CA ILE A 514 -3.24 -7.93 -1.36
C ILE A 514 -3.20 -8.08 -2.88
N SER A 515 -4.10 -7.43 -3.61
CA SER A 515 -4.12 -7.47 -5.08
C SER A 515 -2.87 -6.87 -5.74
N GLU A 516 -2.29 -5.85 -5.11
CA GLU A 516 -1.07 -5.15 -5.56
C GLU A 516 0.23 -5.80 -5.02
N LYS A 517 0.11 -6.91 -4.26
CA LYS A 517 1.23 -7.69 -3.68
C LYS A 517 2.14 -6.89 -2.73
N HIS A 518 1.58 -5.98 -1.94
CA HIS A 518 2.30 -5.25 -0.90
C HIS A 518 2.49 -6.08 0.38
N THR A 519 3.12 -7.25 0.28
CA THR A 519 3.25 -8.26 1.35
C THR A 519 3.76 -7.68 2.67
N ASP A 520 4.81 -6.86 2.61
CA ASP A 520 5.53 -6.35 3.78
C ASP A 520 4.69 -5.41 4.65
N LEU A 521 3.64 -4.84 4.06
CA LEU A 521 2.85 -3.79 4.69
C LEU A 521 1.56 -4.34 5.30
N ILE A 522 1.08 -5.51 4.86
CA ILE A 522 -0.25 -6.05 5.21
C ILE A 522 -0.38 -6.33 6.71
N ALA A 523 0.64 -6.93 7.34
CA ALA A 523 0.59 -7.33 8.75
C ALA A 523 0.29 -6.14 9.69
N PHE A 524 0.93 -5.00 9.43
CA PHE A 524 0.72 -3.78 10.19
C PHE A 524 -0.73 -3.26 10.08
N TYR A 525 -1.30 -3.18 8.88
CA TYR A 525 -2.66 -2.68 8.73
C TYR A 525 -3.68 -3.68 9.29
N VAL A 526 -3.42 -4.97 9.19
CA VAL A 526 -4.29 -6.01 9.77
C VAL A 526 -4.33 -5.94 11.30
N SER A 527 -3.24 -5.55 11.98
CA SER A 527 -3.24 -5.42 13.44
C SER A 527 -4.16 -4.32 13.99
N HIS A 528 -4.63 -3.42 13.12
CA HIS A 528 -5.60 -2.39 13.47
C HIS A 528 -7.06 -2.87 13.37
N LEU A 529 -7.29 -4.11 12.93
CA LEU A 529 -8.60 -4.75 12.90
C LEU A 529 -8.94 -5.42 14.24
N PRO A 530 -10.23 -5.65 14.54
CA PRO A 530 -10.64 -6.50 15.65
C PRO A 530 -10.02 -7.91 15.52
N PRO A 531 -9.64 -8.58 16.62
CA PRO A 531 -8.85 -9.83 16.58
C PRO A 531 -9.42 -10.92 15.68
N GLU A 532 -10.73 -11.17 15.75
CA GLU A 532 -11.40 -12.19 14.91
C GLU A 532 -11.29 -11.87 13.42
N LEU A 533 -11.44 -10.60 13.06
CA LEU A 533 -11.37 -10.14 11.68
C LEU A 533 -9.92 -10.08 11.20
N ALA A 534 -8.98 -9.72 12.08
CA ALA A 534 -7.56 -9.73 11.79
C ALA A 534 -7.07 -11.13 11.40
N VAL A 535 -7.44 -12.13 12.20
CA VAL A 535 -7.16 -13.55 11.91
C VAL A 535 -7.75 -13.95 10.57
N ALA A 536 -9.03 -13.67 10.33
CA ALA A 536 -9.70 -14.05 9.09
C ALA A 536 -9.07 -13.40 7.85
N GLN A 537 -8.77 -12.10 7.89
CA GLN A 537 -8.19 -11.38 6.76
C GLN A 537 -6.74 -11.78 6.49
N TYR A 538 -5.92 -11.95 7.53
CA TYR A 538 -4.53 -12.39 7.34
C TYR A 538 -4.48 -13.84 6.83
N ALA A 539 -5.34 -14.72 7.34
CA ALA A 539 -5.43 -16.09 6.85
C ALA A 539 -5.79 -16.13 5.36
N LEU A 540 -6.81 -15.36 4.93
CA LEU A 540 -7.17 -15.24 3.51
C LEU A 540 -6.01 -14.76 2.63
N PHE A 541 -5.20 -13.83 3.12
CA PHE A 541 -3.97 -13.39 2.44
C PHE A 541 -2.94 -14.52 2.31
N LEU A 542 -2.68 -15.25 3.40
CA LEU A 542 -1.68 -16.34 3.40
C LEU A 542 -2.08 -17.53 2.53
N GLU A 543 -3.36 -17.72 2.22
CA GLU A 543 -3.82 -18.77 1.31
C GLU A 543 -3.23 -18.64 -0.10
N ASP A 544 -2.92 -17.42 -0.55
CA ASP A 544 -2.32 -17.15 -1.86
C ASP A 544 -0.77 -17.20 -1.84
N VAL A 545 -0.15 -17.36 -0.66
CA VAL A 545 1.31 -17.42 -0.49
C VAL A 545 1.82 -18.85 -0.61
N THR A 546 2.44 -19.16 -1.75
CA THR A 546 2.92 -20.51 -2.08
C THR A 546 4.41 -20.73 -1.80
N GLU A 547 5.24 -19.69 -1.87
CA GLU A 547 6.70 -19.80 -1.72
C GLU A 547 7.14 -19.90 -0.26
N SER A 548 7.92 -20.93 0.10
CA SER A 548 8.36 -21.20 1.48
C SER A 548 9.06 -20.02 2.16
N ASP A 549 9.95 -19.31 1.46
CA ASP A 549 10.68 -18.17 2.04
C ASP A 549 9.73 -17.01 2.34
N GLN A 550 8.76 -16.76 1.45
CA GLN A 550 7.71 -15.75 1.68
C GLN A 550 6.78 -16.13 2.83
N ARG A 551 6.48 -17.43 3.00
CA ARG A 551 5.67 -17.92 4.13
C ARG A 551 6.31 -17.54 5.46
N HIS A 552 7.59 -17.87 5.65
CA HIS A 552 8.32 -17.52 6.87
C HIS A 552 8.33 -16.02 7.11
N HIS A 553 8.67 -15.24 6.08
CA HIS A 553 8.70 -13.78 6.15
C HIS A 553 7.34 -13.19 6.57
N CYS A 554 6.24 -13.68 6.02
CA CYS A 554 4.90 -13.23 6.42
C CYS A 554 4.59 -13.58 7.89
N LEU A 555 4.98 -14.77 8.38
CA LEU A 555 4.79 -15.13 9.79
C LEU A 555 5.64 -14.26 10.73
N GLU A 556 6.85 -13.90 10.34
CA GLU A 556 7.69 -12.95 11.09
C GLU A 556 7.02 -11.57 11.16
N LEU A 557 6.53 -11.06 10.04
CA LEU A 557 5.78 -9.79 10.00
C LEU A 557 4.51 -9.84 10.87
N ALA A 558 3.78 -10.95 10.85
CA ALA A 558 2.60 -11.14 11.69
C ALA A 558 2.96 -11.12 13.18
N LYS A 559 4.06 -11.77 13.56
CA LYS A 559 4.58 -11.77 14.93
C LYS A 559 5.02 -10.38 15.37
N ASP A 560 5.75 -9.66 14.54
CA ASP A 560 6.21 -8.29 14.83
C ASP A 560 5.03 -7.30 14.95
N ALA A 561 3.96 -7.51 14.18
CA ALA A 561 2.72 -6.75 14.28
C ALA A 561 1.82 -7.15 15.47
N GLY A 562 2.20 -8.17 16.26
CA GLY A 562 1.46 -8.64 17.43
C GLY A 562 0.20 -9.46 17.08
N LEU A 563 0.14 -10.05 15.89
CA LEU A 563 -0.96 -10.92 15.48
C LEU A 563 -0.82 -12.33 16.10
N ASP A 564 -1.95 -12.99 16.31
CA ASP A 564 -2.00 -14.38 16.78
C ASP A 564 -1.64 -15.35 15.64
N VAL A 565 -0.34 -15.58 15.48
CA VAL A 565 0.24 -16.48 14.47
C VAL A 565 -0.34 -17.90 14.58
N ALA A 566 -0.60 -18.38 15.80
CA ALA A 566 -1.07 -19.73 16.02
C ALA A 566 -2.51 -19.92 15.49
N THR A 567 -3.39 -18.97 15.80
CA THR A 567 -4.77 -18.99 15.30
C THR A 567 -4.82 -18.71 13.80
N ILE A 568 -3.97 -17.82 13.28
CA ILE A 568 -3.86 -17.53 11.85
C ILE A 568 -3.50 -18.77 11.04
N THR A 569 -2.39 -19.43 11.35
CA THR A 569 -1.91 -20.61 10.61
C THR A 569 -2.90 -21.76 10.68
N LYS A 570 -3.54 -21.98 11.85
CA LYS A 570 -4.66 -22.91 11.98
C LYS A 570 -5.81 -22.56 11.03
N THR A 571 -6.21 -21.29 10.98
CA THR A 571 -7.30 -20.82 10.12
C THR A 571 -6.97 -21.02 8.63
N VAL A 572 -5.74 -20.73 8.20
CA VAL A 572 -5.27 -20.97 6.82
C VAL A 572 -5.46 -22.45 6.43
N VAL A 573 -5.00 -23.35 7.29
CA VAL A 573 -5.09 -24.80 7.08
C VAL A 573 -6.55 -25.25 7.02
N GLU A 574 -7.39 -24.76 7.92
CA GLU A 574 -8.81 -25.07 7.91
C GLU A 574 -9.52 -24.58 6.66
N ASN A 575 -9.24 -23.36 6.20
CA ASN A 575 -9.84 -22.78 5.01
C ASN A 575 -9.52 -23.60 3.76
N ILE A 576 -8.23 -23.91 3.53
CA ILE A 576 -7.79 -24.72 2.39
C ILE A 576 -8.36 -26.15 2.47
N ARG A 577 -8.40 -26.75 3.67
CA ARG A 577 -8.99 -28.08 3.88
C ARG A 577 -10.50 -28.12 3.60
N LYS A 578 -11.22 -27.02 3.87
CA LYS A 578 -12.68 -26.88 3.72
C LYS A 578 -13.11 -26.41 2.32
N LYS A 579 -12.24 -25.76 1.53
CA LYS A 579 -12.56 -25.22 0.18
C LYS A 579 -13.21 -26.24 -0.78
N ASP A 580 -12.85 -27.53 -0.68
CA ASP A 580 -13.42 -28.62 -1.51
C ASP A 580 -14.23 -29.64 -0.70
N ALA A 581 -15.05 -29.20 0.25
CA ALA A 581 -15.93 -30.11 0.99
C ALA A 581 -17.06 -30.69 0.11
N GLY A 582 -16.71 -31.51 -0.88
CA GLY A 582 -17.62 -32.54 -1.37
C GLY A 582 -17.98 -33.49 -0.23
N GLU A 583 -19.19 -34.03 -0.23
CA GLU A 583 -19.62 -35.02 0.77
C GLU A 583 -18.59 -36.15 0.89
N PHE A 584 -18.31 -36.61 2.10
CA PHE A 584 -17.45 -37.77 2.39
C PHE A 584 -18.16 -39.05 1.89
N SER A 585 -18.20 -39.20 0.57
CA SER A 585 -19.02 -40.14 -0.18
C SER A 585 -18.14 -41.23 -0.80
N HIS A 586 -18.59 -42.48 -0.68
CA HIS A 586 -18.04 -43.60 -1.44
C HIS A 586 -18.44 -43.46 -2.92
N HIS A 587 -17.68 -42.70 -3.70
CA HIS A 587 -17.84 -42.75 -5.14
C HIS A 587 -17.04 -43.92 -5.72
N ASP A 588 -17.74 -44.98 -6.10
CA ASP A 588 -17.28 -46.08 -6.98
C ASP A 588 -16.99 -45.61 -8.44
N GLN A 589 -16.86 -44.30 -8.67
CA GLN A 589 -16.56 -43.73 -9.99
C GLN A 589 -15.06 -43.56 -10.14
N VAL A 590 -14.46 -44.38 -11.02
CA VAL A 590 -13.14 -44.23 -11.66
C VAL A 590 -12.31 -43.06 -11.13
N LEU A 591 -11.70 -43.24 -9.96
CA LEU A 591 -10.86 -42.23 -9.32
C LEU A 591 -9.47 -42.25 -9.96
N ASP A 592 -9.03 -41.07 -10.41
CA ASP A 592 -7.61 -40.80 -10.57
C ASP A 592 -6.94 -40.99 -9.20
N THR A 593 -6.14 -42.06 -9.09
CA THR A 593 -5.41 -42.41 -7.87
C THR A 593 -4.14 -41.58 -7.71
N GLY A 594 -3.81 -40.75 -8.71
CA GLY A 594 -2.70 -39.82 -8.65
C GLY A 594 -2.94 -38.63 -7.73
N THR A 595 -1.85 -38.08 -7.20
CA THR A 595 -1.83 -36.81 -6.45
C THR A 595 -2.02 -35.66 -7.44
N THR A 596 -3.19 -35.02 -7.39
CA THR A 596 -3.53 -33.85 -8.22
C THR A 596 -2.88 -32.58 -7.67
N GLU A 597 -2.91 -31.48 -8.44
CA GLU A 597 -2.39 -30.19 -7.99
C GLU A 597 -3.17 -29.64 -6.77
N VAL A 598 -4.48 -29.86 -6.72
CA VAL A 598 -5.31 -29.51 -5.56
C VAL A 598 -4.94 -30.34 -4.32
N ASP A 599 -4.57 -31.61 -4.52
CA ASP A 599 -4.07 -32.44 -3.43
C ASP A 599 -2.72 -31.93 -2.90
N ARG A 600 -1.82 -31.48 -3.79
CA ARG A 600 -0.52 -30.88 -3.39
C ARG A 600 -0.71 -29.63 -2.54
N LEU A 601 -1.64 -28.74 -2.90
CA LEU A 601 -1.96 -27.57 -2.07
C LEU A 601 -2.41 -27.97 -0.65
N LYS A 602 -3.20 -29.05 -0.51
CA LYS A 602 -3.61 -29.60 0.79
C LYS A 602 -2.47 -30.28 1.53
N ILE A 603 -1.48 -30.83 0.84
CA ILE A 603 -0.29 -31.40 1.47
C ILE A 603 0.60 -30.26 2.01
N ASP A 604 0.88 -29.26 1.18
CA ASP A 604 1.79 -28.16 1.49
C ASP A 604 1.25 -27.18 2.52
N VAL A 605 -0.06 -27.19 2.79
CA VAL A 605 -0.63 -26.33 3.84
C VAL A 605 -0.18 -26.74 5.25
N ILE A 606 0.24 -28.00 5.44
CA ILE A 606 0.74 -28.48 6.73
C ILE A 606 2.03 -27.77 7.13
N ASP A 607 2.83 -27.31 6.16
CA ASP A 607 4.08 -26.59 6.42
C ASP A 607 3.86 -25.35 7.31
N TRP A 608 2.69 -24.68 7.18
CA TRP A 608 2.32 -23.54 8.03
C TRP A 608 2.33 -23.85 9.53
N LEU A 609 1.94 -25.07 9.93
CA LEU A 609 1.88 -25.50 11.32
C LEU A 609 3.16 -26.16 11.80
N VAL A 610 4.06 -26.52 10.89
CA VAL A 610 5.32 -27.20 11.22
C VAL A 610 6.45 -26.18 11.47
N PHE A 611 6.29 -24.92 11.01
CA PHE A 611 7.24 -23.84 11.27
C PHE A 611 7.47 -23.56 12.76
N ASP A 612 6.39 -23.60 13.55
CA ASP A 612 6.46 -23.41 15.00
C ASP A 612 6.30 -24.75 15.72
N SER A 613 7.29 -25.11 16.55
CA SER A 613 7.20 -26.33 17.36
C SER A 613 6.02 -26.29 18.32
N ALA A 614 5.61 -25.11 18.81
CA ALA A 614 4.46 -24.98 19.72
C ALA A 614 3.13 -25.45 19.08
N GLN A 615 3.07 -25.57 17.75
CA GLN A 615 1.87 -25.98 17.02
C GLN A 615 1.86 -27.46 16.62
N ARG A 616 2.81 -28.27 17.08
CA ARG A 616 2.92 -29.70 16.69
C ARG A 616 1.64 -30.51 16.98
N ALA A 617 0.94 -30.23 18.08
CA ALA A 617 -0.33 -30.87 18.39
C ALA A 617 -1.40 -30.56 17.33
N GLU A 618 -1.54 -29.29 16.93
CA GLU A 618 -2.49 -28.88 15.88
C GLU A 618 -2.06 -29.40 14.49
N ALA A 619 -0.76 -29.38 14.16
CA ALA A 619 -0.23 -29.97 12.93
C ALA A 619 -0.61 -31.45 12.80
N LEU A 620 -0.55 -32.19 13.91
CA LEU A 620 -0.91 -33.61 13.95
C LEU A 620 -2.43 -33.82 13.79
N LYS A 621 -3.26 -32.99 14.43
CA LYS A 621 -4.73 -33.02 14.24
C LYS A 621 -5.14 -32.72 12.79
N GLN A 622 -4.56 -31.68 12.20
CA GLN A 622 -4.89 -31.26 10.83
C GLN A 622 -4.37 -32.24 9.78
N SER A 623 -3.14 -32.75 9.94
CA SER A 623 -2.59 -33.78 9.05
C SER A 623 -3.41 -35.08 9.09
N ASN A 624 -3.84 -35.53 10.28
CA ASN A 624 -4.76 -36.66 10.40
C ASN A 624 -6.06 -36.42 9.63
N ALA A 625 -6.67 -35.25 9.76
CA ALA A 625 -7.90 -34.92 9.02
C ALA A 625 -7.72 -34.96 7.49
N ILE A 626 -6.57 -34.50 6.97
CA ILE A 626 -6.26 -34.57 5.54
C ILE A 626 -6.01 -36.03 5.11
N MET A 627 -5.22 -36.77 5.89
CA MET A 627 -4.94 -38.19 5.63
C MET A 627 -6.23 -39.04 5.66
N ARG A 628 -7.19 -38.76 6.55
CA ARG A 628 -8.50 -39.44 6.56
C ARG A 628 -9.21 -39.33 5.20
N LYS A 629 -9.21 -38.13 4.59
CA LYS A 629 -9.80 -37.90 3.26
C LYS A 629 -9.04 -38.65 2.17
N PHE A 630 -7.71 -38.59 2.15
CA PHE A 630 -6.91 -39.30 1.14
C PHE A 630 -7.03 -40.82 1.24
N LEU A 631 -7.06 -41.38 2.44
CA LEU A 631 -7.27 -42.81 2.66
C LEU A 631 -8.66 -43.26 2.19
N ALA A 632 -9.70 -42.48 2.46
CA ALA A 632 -11.06 -42.78 1.98
C ALA A 632 -11.14 -42.79 0.45
N SER A 633 -10.37 -41.92 -0.22
CA SER A 633 -10.24 -41.87 -1.68
C SER A 633 -9.17 -42.81 -2.26
N LYS A 634 -8.54 -43.67 -1.44
CA LYS A 634 -7.45 -44.59 -1.87
C LYS A 634 -6.24 -43.89 -2.51
N LYS A 635 -5.96 -42.64 -2.14
CA LYS A 635 -4.78 -41.87 -2.56
C LYS A 635 -3.64 -42.07 -1.55
N HIS A 636 -3.08 -43.28 -1.50
CA HIS A 636 -2.07 -43.65 -0.50
C HIS A 636 -0.78 -42.84 -0.59
N GLU A 637 -0.32 -42.51 -1.80
CA GLU A 637 0.88 -41.67 -1.99
C GLU A 637 0.65 -40.25 -1.43
N ALA A 638 -0.51 -39.64 -1.70
CA ALA A 638 -0.85 -38.32 -1.12
C ALA A 638 -0.92 -38.37 0.43
N ALA A 639 -1.48 -39.44 1.00
CA ALA A 639 -1.49 -39.62 2.46
C ALA A 639 -0.06 -39.79 3.02
N LYS A 640 0.83 -40.47 2.29
CA LYS A 640 2.25 -40.61 2.65
C LYS A 640 2.98 -39.27 2.57
N ASP A 641 2.72 -38.47 1.54
CA ASP A 641 3.31 -37.14 1.39
C ASP A 641 2.92 -36.23 2.58
N VAL A 642 1.66 -36.27 3.03
CA VAL A 642 1.23 -35.58 4.28
C VAL A 642 1.96 -36.14 5.50
N PHE A 643 2.07 -37.47 5.61
CA PHE A 643 2.70 -38.12 6.75
C PHE A 643 4.17 -37.69 6.91
N VAL A 644 4.92 -37.60 5.81
CA VAL A 644 6.34 -37.22 5.81
C VAL A 644 6.57 -35.75 6.17
N LYS A 645 5.57 -34.88 5.97
CA LYS A 645 5.62 -33.47 6.37
C LYS A 645 5.65 -33.28 7.89
N ILE A 646 5.10 -34.23 8.65
CA ILE A 646 5.16 -34.21 10.11
C ILE A 646 6.53 -34.70 10.58
N PRO A 647 7.32 -33.89 11.29
CA PRO A 647 8.65 -34.34 11.70
C PRO A 647 8.57 -35.49 12.71
N GLN A 648 9.54 -36.40 12.66
CA GLN A 648 9.49 -37.67 13.40
C GLN A 648 9.50 -37.49 14.93
N ASP A 649 10.04 -36.37 15.40
CA ASP A 649 10.08 -35.99 16.81
C ASP A 649 8.78 -35.36 17.32
N SER A 650 7.77 -35.11 16.46
CA SER A 650 6.55 -34.38 16.82
C SER A 650 5.83 -34.94 18.03
N ILE A 651 5.73 -36.28 18.16
CA ILE A 651 5.08 -36.89 19.32
C ILE A 651 5.87 -36.58 20.58
N ALA A 652 7.21 -36.75 20.56
CA ALA A 652 8.05 -36.45 21.70
C ALA A 652 7.99 -34.96 22.08
N GLU A 653 7.96 -34.09 21.08
CA GLU A 653 7.84 -32.64 21.26
C GLU A 653 6.52 -32.24 21.91
N ILE A 654 5.40 -32.84 21.52
CA ILE A 654 4.08 -32.60 22.15
C ILE A 654 4.13 -32.96 23.65
N TYR A 655 4.74 -34.10 24.00
CA TYR A 655 4.92 -34.49 25.41
C TYR A 655 5.85 -33.53 26.15
N ASN A 656 6.99 -33.17 25.57
CA ASN A 656 7.94 -32.24 26.18
C ASN A 656 7.30 -30.89 26.48
N GLN A 657 6.55 -30.32 25.53
CA GLN A 657 5.86 -29.03 25.70
C GLN A 657 4.79 -29.08 26.79
N TRP A 658 4.08 -30.20 26.90
CA TRP A 658 3.09 -30.39 27.95
C TRP A 658 3.75 -30.49 29.34
N GLU A 659 4.86 -31.22 29.44
CA GLU A 659 5.65 -31.32 30.67
C GLU A 659 6.27 -29.97 31.09
N GLU A 660 6.76 -29.18 30.13
CA GLU A 660 7.32 -27.84 30.36
C GLU A 660 6.31 -26.84 30.92
N GLN A 661 5.02 -27.03 30.64
CA GLN A 661 3.94 -26.22 31.22
C GLN A 661 3.70 -26.52 32.71
N GLY A 662 4.43 -27.47 33.30
CA GLY A 662 4.36 -27.81 34.72
C GLY A 662 3.06 -28.50 35.12
N MET A 663 2.40 -29.16 34.17
CA MET A 663 1.10 -29.80 34.36
C MET A 663 1.29 -31.26 34.78
N ASP A 664 0.98 -31.59 36.04
CA ASP A 664 0.97 -32.99 36.56
C ASP A 664 -0.20 -33.84 36.01
N THR A 665 -0.97 -33.31 35.05
CA THR A 665 -2.13 -33.95 34.43
C THR A 665 -1.74 -34.68 33.14
N PRO A 666 -2.43 -35.79 32.79
CA PRO A 666 -2.22 -36.43 31.49
C PRO A 666 -2.53 -35.45 30.35
N LEU A 667 -1.97 -35.73 29.16
CA LEU A 667 -2.26 -34.96 27.95
C LEU A 667 -3.78 -34.78 27.74
N PRO A 668 -4.20 -33.65 27.13
CA PRO A 668 -5.57 -33.45 26.69
C PRO A 668 -6.02 -34.65 25.85
N ALA A 669 -7.24 -35.10 26.09
CA ALA A 669 -7.79 -36.28 25.42
C ALA A 669 -7.83 -36.11 23.89
N GLU A 670 -7.99 -34.89 23.38
CA GLU A 670 -7.87 -34.57 21.95
C GLU A 670 -6.48 -34.88 21.38
N ASP A 671 -5.42 -34.49 22.10
CA ASP A 671 -4.04 -34.65 21.64
C ASP A 671 -3.63 -36.12 21.71
N ASP A 672 -4.02 -36.83 22.77
CA ASP A 672 -3.78 -38.26 22.94
C ASP A 672 -4.49 -39.09 21.85
N ASN A 673 -5.77 -38.80 21.59
CA ASN A 673 -6.52 -39.44 20.50
C ASN A 673 -5.93 -39.09 19.12
N ALA A 674 -5.47 -37.87 18.90
CA ALA A 674 -4.80 -37.49 17.65
C ALA A 674 -3.48 -38.25 17.46
N ILE A 675 -2.63 -38.35 18.49
CA ILE A 675 -1.38 -39.14 18.45
C ILE A 675 -1.70 -40.59 18.12
N ARG A 676 -2.70 -41.18 18.79
CA ARG A 676 -3.13 -42.55 18.53
C ARG A 676 -3.61 -42.73 17.08
N GLU A 677 -4.39 -41.81 16.57
CA GLU A 677 -4.86 -41.82 15.19
C GLU A 677 -3.69 -41.76 14.20
N HIS A 678 -2.71 -40.90 14.45
CA HIS A 678 -1.50 -40.79 13.63
C HIS A 678 -0.71 -42.11 13.60
N LEU A 679 -0.59 -42.79 14.75
CA LEU A 679 0.03 -44.12 14.84
C LEU A 679 -0.77 -45.20 14.09
N CYS A 680 -2.11 -45.13 14.11
CA CYS A 680 -2.96 -46.01 13.31
C CYS A 680 -2.70 -45.83 11.81
N ILE A 681 -2.64 -44.57 11.36
CA ILE A 681 -2.36 -44.23 9.95
C ILE A 681 -0.96 -44.71 9.55
N ARG A 682 0.05 -44.47 10.41
CA ARG A 682 1.42 -44.99 10.20
C ARG A 682 1.43 -46.50 9.97
N ALA A 683 0.80 -47.26 10.86
CA ALA A 683 0.74 -48.73 10.75
C ALA A 683 0.08 -49.17 9.43
N TYR A 684 -0.96 -48.47 8.98
CA TYR A 684 -1.64 -48.76 7.72
C TYR A 684 -0.77 -48.45 6.50
N LEU A 685 -0.10 -47.30 6.48
CA LEU A 685 0.78 -46.90 5.38
C LEU A 685 2.00 -47.84 5.27
N GLU A 686 2.64 -48.19 6.39
CA GLU A 686 3.74 -49.16 6.43
C GLU A 686 3.32 -50.54 5.89
N ALA A 687 2.13 -51.03 6.28
CA ALA A 687 1.61 -52.29 5.77
C ALA A 687 1.33 -52.26 4.25
N HIS A 688 0.88 -51.12 3.73
CA HIS A 688 0.62 -50.95 2.31
C HIS A 688 1.93 -50.84 1.50
N GLU A 689 2.93 -50.13 2.03
CA GLU A 689 4.26 -50.01 1.40
C GLU A 689 4.97 -51.36 1.32
N THR A 690 5.06 -52.08 2.45
CA THR A 690 5.65 -53.43 2.50
C THR A 690 4.90 -54.42 1.60
N PHE A 691 3.58 -54.30 1.48
CA PHE A 691 2.80 -55.08 0.50
C PHE A 691 3.17 -54.73 -0.95
N ASN A 692 3.32 -53.46 -1.29
CA ASN A 692 3.70 -53.05 -2.63
C ASN A 692 5.10 -53.55 -3.01
N GLU A 693 6.05 -53.52 -2.07
CA GLU A 693 7.39 -54.09 -2.26
C GLU A 693 7.32 -55.61 -2.46
N TRP A 694 6.61 -56.31 -1.58
CA TRP A 694 6.35 -57.74 -1.70
C TRP A 694 5.69 -58.10 -3.04
N PHE A 695 4.67 -57.34 -3.47
CA PHE A 695 3.94 -57.59 -4.69
C PHE A 695 4.81 -57.38 -5.94
N LYS A 696 5.65 -56.33 -5.95
CA LYS A 696 6.63 -56.11 -7.03
C LYS A 696 7.61 -57.27 -7.13
N HIS A 697 8.16 -57.71 -6.00
CA HIS A 697 9.12 -58.82 -5.95
C HIS A 697 8.50 -60.17 -6.32
N MET A 698 7.27 -60.43 -5.88
CA MET A 698 6.52 -61.64 -6.24
C MET A 698 6.32 -61.76 -7.76
N ASN A 699 6.04 -60.63 -8.42
CA ASN A 699 5.83 -60.60 -9.87
C ASN A 699 7.14 -60.60 -10.70
N SER A 700 8.31 -60.52 -10.06
CA SER A 700 9.63 -60.59 -10.72
C SER A 700 10.28 -61.96 -10.63
N ALA A 701 9.49 -63.04 -10.50
CA ALA A 701 10.01 -64.40 -10.39
C ALA A 701 10.88 -64.79 -11.61
N PRO A 702 12.06 -65.43 -11.39
CA PRO A 702 12.91 -65.90 -12.49
C PRO A 702 12.16 -66.85 -13.41
N GLN A 703 12.36 -66.72 -14.73
CA GLN A 703 11.71 -67.58 -15.71
C GLN A 703 12.44 -68.91 -15.85
N LYS A 704 11.71 -70.01 -15.75
CA LYS A 704 12.27 -71.35 -15.93
C LYS A 704 12.77 -71.53 -17.37
N PRO A 705 14.04 -71.92 -17.58
CA PRO A 705 14.56 -72.19 -18.92
C PRO A 705 13.78 -73.32 -19.60
N SER A 706 13.42 -73.13 -20.87
CA SER A 706 12.75 -74.14 -21.69
C SER A 706 13.72 -74.82 -22.65
N LEU A 707 13.68 -76.15 -22.72
CA LEU A 707 14.42 -76.93 -23.71
C LEU A 707 13.54 -77.19 -24.95
N LEU A 708 14.05 -76.91 -26.15
CA LEU A 708 13.37 -77.27 -27.40
C LEU A 708 13.43 -78.80 -27.63
N PRO A 709 12.37 -79.45 -28.17
CA PRO A 709 12.30 -80.90 -28.32
C PRO A 709 13.39 -81.54 -29.20
N GLN A 710 14.09 -80.75 -30.03
CA GLN A 710 15.16 -81.19 -30.94
C GLN A 710 16.50 -80.48 -30.69
N ALA A 711 16.81 -80.14 -29.43
CA ALA A 711 18.04 -79.42 -29.08
C ALA A 711 19.33 -80.23 -29.37
N SER A 712 20.29 -79.59 -30.03
CA SER A 712 21.66 -80.07 -30.26
C SER A 712 22.44 -80.26 -28.94
N PHE A 713 23.56 -81.00 -28.98
CA PHE A 713 24.39 -81.24 -27.80
C PHE A 713 24.88 -79.94 -27.13
N THR A 714 25.29 -78.94 -27.93
CA THR A 714 25.71 -77.62 -27.44
C THR A 714 24.56 -76.87 -26.75
N GLU A 715 23.34 -76.99 -27.26
CA GLU A 715 22.14 -76.38 -26.67
C GLU A 715 21.72 -77.08 -25.37
N LYS A 716 21.94 -78.40 -25.25
CA LYS A 716 21.72 -79.14 -24.00
C LYS A 716 22.67 -78.69 -22.90
N VAL A 717 23.96 -78.55 -23.21
CA VAL A 717 24.97 -78.04 -22.25
C VAL A 717 24.66 -76.58 -21.87
N ALA A 718 24.30 -75.73 -22.83
CA ALA A 718 23.86 -74.36 -22.55
C ALA A 718 22.58 -74.31 -21.69
N HIS A 719 21.64 -75.25 -21.90
CA HIS A 719 20.46 -75.39 -21.07
C HIS A 719 20.81 -75.82 -19.65
N GLU A 720 21.73 -76.77 -19.44
CA GLU A 720 22.21 -77.16 -18.11
C GLU A 720 22.83 -75.99 -17.35
N HIS A 721 23.64 -75.15 -18.02
CA HIS A 721 24.17 -73.92 -17.41
C HIS A 721 23.07 -72.90 -17.09
N LYS A 722 22.10 -72.70 -18.00
CA LYS A 722 20.94 -71.82 -17.75
C LYS A 722 20.06 -72.35 -16.62
N GLN A 723 19.90 -73.66 -16.50
CA GLN A 723 19.14 -74.33 -15.45
C GLN A 723 19.80 -74.16 -14.09
N LYS A 724 21.12 -74.38 -13.98
CA LYS A 724 21.87 -74.13 -12.75
C LYS A 724 21.83 -72.66 -12.33
N LYS A 725 21.92 -71.74 -13.29
CA LYS A 725 21.76 -70.30 -13.02
C LYS A 725 20.35 -69.98 -12.53
N TYR A 726 19.32 -70.52 -13.16
CA TYR A 726 17.94 -70.37 -12.73
C TYR A 726 17.71 -70.90 -11.31
N GLU A 727 18.24 -72.08 -10.97
CA GLU A 727 18.11 -72.65 -9.62
C GLU A 727 18.73 -71.74 -8.55
N MET A 728 19.87 -71.13 -8.83
CA MET A 728 20.51 -70.13 -7.95
C MET A 728 19.69 -68.84 -7.84
N ASP A 729 19.30 -68.24 -8.96
CA ASP A 729 18.53 -67.00 -9.01
C ASP A 729 17.15 -67.19 -8.33
N TYR A 730 16.52 -68.35 -8.52
CA TYR A 730 15.26 -68.73 -7.87
C TYR A 730 15.42 -68.88 -6.36
N GLY A 731 16.52 -69.49 -5.90
CA GLY A 731 16.83 -69.61 -4.47
C GLY A 731 16.97 -68.25 -3.78
N ILE A 732 17.67 -67.30 -4.41
CA ILE A 732 17.82 -65.92 -3.91
C ILE A 732 16.45 -65.21 -3.90
N TRP A 733 15.71 -65.29 -5.01
CA TRP A 733 14.39 -64.69 -5.12
C TRP A 733 13.44 -65.23 -4.05
N LYS A 734 13.42 -66.55 -3.83
CA LYS A 734 12.56 -67.21 -2.83
C LYS A 734 12.95 -66.81 -1.41
N GLY A 735 14.24 -66.77 -1.08
CA GLY A 735 14.71 -66.32 0.24
C GLY A 735 14.31 -64.88 0.56
N LEU A 736 14.45 -63.96 -0.42
CA LEU A 736 13.96 -62.58 -0.28
C LEU A 736 12.44 -62.50 -0.19
N LEU A 737 11.71 -63.31 -0.98
CA LEU A 737 10.26 -63.37 -0.92
C LEU A 737 9.78 -63.81 0.47
N ASP A 738 10.42 -64.82 1.08
CA ASP A 738 10.05 -65.31 2.40
C ASP A 738 10.30 -64.25 3.49
N ALA A 739 11.39 -63.48 3.39
CA ALA A 739 11.66 -62.35 4.28
C ALA A 739 10.61 -61.23 4.14
N LEU A 740 10.31 -60.80 2.90
CA LEU A 740 9.27 -59.80 2.62
C LEU A 740 7.88 -60.29 3.06
N THR A 741 7.62 -61.58 2.93
CA THR A 741 6.35 -62.21 3.36
C THR A 741 6.21 -62.17 4.88
N ALA A 742 7.28 -62.42 5.63
CA ALA A 742 7.25 -62.31 7.09
C ALA A 742 7.02 -60.85 7.54
N ASP A 743 7.70 -59.90 6.92
CA ASP A 743 7.58 -58.47 7.24
C ASP A 743 6.18 -57.93 6.92
N VAL A 744 5.67 -58.13 5.69
CA VAL A 744 4.32 -57.66 5.33
C VAL A 744 3.25 -58.32 6.22
N LYS A 745 3.42 -59.60 6.58
CA LYS A 745 2.51 -60.31 7.48
C LYS A 745 2.48 -59.64 8.85
N GLU A 746 3.63 -59.34 9.43
CA GLU A 746 3.74 -58.64 10.71
C GLU A 746 3.05 -57.27 10.65
N LYS A 747 3.34 -56.46 9.62
CA LYS A 747 2.74 -55.13 9.46
C LYS A 747 1.21 -55.19 9.28
N MET A 748 0.70 -56.14 8.51
CA MET A 748 -0.74 -56.34 8.34
C MET A 748 -1.42 -56.78 9.64
N TYR A 749 -0.79 -57.64 10.44
CA TYR A 749 -1.30 -57.98 11.77
C TYR A 749 -1.29 -56.80 12.72
N ASN A 750 -0.28 -55.92 12.69
CA ASN A 750 -0.26 -54.71 13.52
C ASN A 750 -1.45 -53.79 13.24
N VAL A 751 -1.97 -53.77 12.01
CA VAL A 751 -3.20 -53.04 11.66
C VAL A 751 -4.44 -53.78 12.13
N LEU A 752 -4.58 -55.07 11.82
CA LEU A 752 -5.77 -55.87 12.12
C LEU A 752 -5.96 -56.11 13.63
N LEU A 753 -4.86 -56.18 14.36
CA LEU A 753 -4.78 -56.48 15.80
C LEU A 753 -4.18 -55.30 16.57
N PHE A 754 -4.43 -54.07 16.09
CA PHE A 754 -3.94 -52.86 16.73
C PHE A 754 -4.33 -52.82 18.22
N VAL A 755 -3.39 -52.45 19.07
CA VAL A 755 -3.53 -52.55 20.54
C VAL A 755 -4.60 -51.63 21.10
N ASP A 756 -5.08 -51.94 22.32
CA ASP A 756 -5.94 -51.07 23.14
C ASP A 756 -7.19 -50.53 22.42
N GLY A 757 -8.10 -51.41 22.03
CA GLY A 757 -9.40 -51.03 21.43
C GLY A 757 -9.47 -51.11 19.90
N GLY A 758 -8.34 -51.31 19.21
CA GLY A 758 -8.29 -51.53 17.76
C GLY A 758 -7.99 -50.27 16.93
N TRP A 759 -7.82 -50.48 15.62
CA TRP A 759 -7.35 -49.47 14.67
C TRP A 759 -8.38 -48.36 14.41
N MET A 760 -7.99 -47.08 14.48
CA MET A 760 -8.89 -45.93 14.33
C MET A 760 -10.08 -45.97 15.31
N VAL A 761 -9.79 -46.21 16.59
CA VAL A 761 -10.75 -46.15 17.70
C VAL A 761 -10.12 -45.29 18.79
N ASP A 762 -10.86 -44.29 19.25
CA ASP A 762 -10.43 -43.45 20.37
C ASP A 762 -10.46 -44.24 21.68
N VAL A 763 -9.53 -43.93 22.57
CA VAL A 763 -9.43 -44.58 23.90
C VAL A 763 -9.93 -43.63 24.98
N ARG A 764 -9.76 -42.33 24.77
CA ARG A 764 -10.19 -41.27 25.67
C ARG A 764 -11.54 -40.72 25.21
N GLU A 765 -12.56 -40.85 26.06
CA GLU A 765 -13.94 -40.42 25.78
C GLU A 765 -14.27 -39.04 26.38
N ASP A 766 -13.32 -38.42 27.09
CA ASP A 766 -13.45 -37.11 27.73
C ASP A 766 -13.21 -35.92 26.79
N VAL A 767 -13.55 -36.08 25.49
CA VAL A 767 -13.40 -35.07 24.43
C VAL A 767 -14.78 -34.52 24.02
N GLU A 768 -14.83 -33.30 23.49
CA GLU A 768 -16.03 -32.79 22.83
C GLU A 768 -16.42 -33.68 21.62
N ASP A 769 -17.73 -33.87 21.43
CA ASP A 769 -18.25 -34.74 20.38
C ASP A 769 -18.02 -34.10 18.99
N ASP A 770 -17.11 -34.68 18.19
CA ASP A 770 -16.96 -34.40 16.77
C ASP A 770 -17.60 -35.53 15.95
N PRO A 771 -18.89 -35.38 15.55
CA PRO A 771 -19.61 -36.43 14.85
C PRO A 771 -19.05 -36.70 13.45
N GLU A 772 -18.44 -35.69 12.82
CA GLU A 772 -17.87 -35.82 11.48
C GLU A 772 -16.57 -36.65 11.54
N ARG A 773 -15.66 -36.34 12.47
CA ARG A 773 -14.45 -37.16 12.68
C ARG A 773 -14.82 -38.60 13.05
N THR A 774 -15.77 -38.78 13.96
CA THR A 774 -16.21 -40.12 14.39
C THR A 774 -16.79 -40.91 13.22
N HIS A 775 -17.61 -40.28 12.38
CA HIS A 775 -18.15 -40.89 11.17
C HIS A 775 -17.04 -41.31 10.20
N GLN A 776 -16.07 -40.42 9.94
CA GLN A 776 -14.93 -40.69 9.06
C GLN A 776 -14.09 -41.89 9.56
N MET A 777 -13.82 -41.98 10.86
CA MET A 777 -13.07 -43.09 11.44
C MET A 777 -13.80 -44.43 11.30
N ILE A 778 -15.12 -44.46 11.54
CA ILE A 778 -15.94 -45.66 11.34
C ILE A 778 -15.94 -46.09 9.86
N LEU A 779 -16.01 -45.13 8.93
CA LEU A 779 -15.99 -45.43 7.50
C LEU A 779 -14.64 -46.00 7.06
N LEU A 780 -13.55 -45.40 7.51
CA LEU A 780 -12.20 -45.88 7.22
C LEU A 780 -12.00 -47.28 7.75
N ARG A 781 -12.52 -47.62 8.93
CA ARG A 781 -12.48 -49.00 9.44
C ARG A 781 -13.19 -49.99 8.51
N LYS A 782 -14.36 -49.63 7.98
CA LYS A 782 -15.12 -50.45 7.03
C LYS A 782 -14.45 -50.58 5.67
N LEU A 783 -13.60 -49.63 5.28
CA LEU A 783 -12.83 -49.69 4.04
C LEU A 783 -11.51 -50.45 4.19
N CYS A 784 -10.70 -50.03 5.15
CA CYS A 784 -9.30 -50.38 5.27
C CYS A 784 -9.10 -51.76 5.90
N LEU A 785 -9.91 -52.14 6.90
CA LEU A 785 -9.72 -53.42 7.60
C LEU A 785 -10.12 -54.63 6.74
N PRO A 786 -11.27 -54.63 6.03
CA PRO A 786 -11.57 -55.71 5.08
C PRO A 786 -10.53 -55.81 3.97
N MET A 787 -10.11 -54.68 3.39
CA MET A 787 -9.04 -54.64 2.39
C MET A 787 -7.76 -55.27 2.92
N MET A 788 -7.30 -54.86 4.11
CA MET A 788 -6.07 -55.38 4.72
C MET A 788 -6.15 -56.88 4.98
N CYS A 789 -7.30 -57.38 5.43
CA CYS A 789 -7.54 -58.82 5.59
C CYS A 789 -7.47 -59.57 4.26
N PHE A 790 -8.01 -59.01 3.18
CA PHE A 790 -7.93 -59.62 1.84
C PHE A 790 -6.51 -59.60 1.28
N LEU A 791 -5.75 -58.53 1.48
CA LEU A 791 -4.35 -58.46 1.07
C LEU A 791 -3.51 -59.49 1.84
N LEU A 792 -3.73 -59.63 3.15
CA LEU A 792 -3.08 -60.65 3.97
C LEU A 792 -3.41 -62.06 3.50
N HIS A 793 -4.68 -62.34 3.17
CA HIS A 793 -5.07 -63.61 2.56
C HIS A 793 -4.31 -63.86 1.26
N THR A 794 -4.21 -62.87 0.38
CA THR A 794 -3.46 -62.98 -0.87
C THR A 794 -1.98 -63.29 -0.62
N VAL A 795 -1.32 -62.61 0.32
CA VAL A 795 0.08 -62.88 0.68
C VAL A 795 0.25 -64.33 1.16
N LEU A 796 -0.57 -64.77 2.11
CA LEU A 796 -0.48 -66.10 2.70
C LEU A 796 -0.79 -67.19 1.67
N HIS A 797 -1.83 -67.00 0.85
CA HIS A 797 -2.23 -67.97 -0.17
C HIS A 797 -1.17 -68.09 -1.27
N SER A 798 -0.66 -66.97 -1.79
CA SER A 798 0.34 -66.97 -2.86
C SER A 798 1.69 -67.53 -2.43
N THR A 799 1.97 -67.56 -1.11
CA THR A 799 3.23 -68.09 -0.55
C THR A 799 3.08 -69.52 0.00
N GLY A 800 1.89 -70.13 -0.13
CA GLY A 800 1.62 -71.52 0.28
C GLY A 800 1.32 -71.70 1.77
N GLN A 801 1.13 -70.62 2.54
CA GLN A 801 0.79 -70.65 3.96
C GLN A 801 -0.72 -70.87 4.17
N TYR A 802 -1.27 -71.93 3.58
CA TYR A 802 -2.73 -72.17 3.52
C TYR A 802 -3.37 -72.40 4.89
N GLN A 803 -2.66 -73.00 5.85
CA GLN A 803 -3.16 -73.17 7.22
C GLN A 803 -3.34 -71.82 7.92
N GLU A 804 -2.42 -70.87 7.71
CA GLU A 804 -2.54 -69.52 8.27
C GLU A 804 -3.68 -68.74 7.61
N CYS A 805 -3.95 -68.95 6.33
CA CYS A 805 -5.14 -68.37 5.67
C CYS A 805 -6.42 -68.70 6.46
N LEU A 806 -6.58 -69.96 6.89
CA LEU A 806 -7.79 -70.39 7.61
C LEU A 806 -7.90 -69.77 9.00
N ARG A 807 -6.77 -69.50 9.68
CA ARG A 807 -6.74 -68.78 10.97
C ARG A 807 -7.24 -67.34 10.86
N LEU A 808 -7.31 -66.76 9.66
CA LEU A 808 -7.96 -65.46 9.47
C LEU A 808 -9.45 -65.50 9.84
N ALA A 809 -10.13 -66.64 9.72
CA ALA A 809 -11.51 -66.78 10.18
C ALA A 809 -11.63 -66.59 11.69
N ASP A 810 -10.75 -67.23 12.47
CA ASP A 810 -10.71 -67.10 13.93
C ASP A 810 -10.41 -65.66 14.34
N MET A 811 -9.49 -65.01 13.63
CA MET A 811 -9.14 -63.62 13.85
C MET A 811 -10.33 -62.69 13.59
N VAL A 812 -11.02 -62.84 12.45
CA VAL A 812 -12.14 -61.98 12.09
C VAL A 812 -13.33 -62.19 13.01
N ALA A 813 -13.60 -63.44 13.41
CA ALA A 813 -14.69 -63.81 14.32
C ALA A 813 -14.38 -63.53 15.81
N SER A 814 -13.14 -63.17 16.15
CA SER A 814 -12.72 -62.94 17.52
C SER A 814 -13.49 -61.80 18.20
N GLU A 815 -14.03 -62.09 19.39
CA GLU A 815 -14.69 -61.10 20.26
C GLU A 815 -13.73 -60.04 20.82
N ARG A 816 -12.42 -60.28 20.75
CA ARG A 816 -11.41 -59.35 21.28
C ARG A 816 -11.32 -58.06 20.46
N HIS A 817 -11.34 -58.17 19.13
CA HIS A 817 -11.20 -57.03 18.21
C HIS A 817 -12.48 -56.78 17.40
N LYS A 818 -13.45 -57.71 17.42
CA LYS A 818 -14.76 -57.61 16.77
C LYS A 818 -14.69 -57.19 15.31
N LEU A 819 -13.68 -57.69 14.59
CA LEU A 819 -13.44 -57.32 13.19
C LEU A 819 -14.63 -57.65 12.29
N TYR A 820 -15.37 -58.73 12.57
CA TYR A 820 -16.59 -59.08 11.82
C TYR A 820 -17.63 -57.96 11.73
N THR A 821 -17.63 -56.99 12.66
CA THR A 821 -18.59 -55.86 12.66
C THR A 821 -18.31 -54.82 11.58
N VAL A 822 -17.07 -54.75 11.07
CA VAL A 822 -16.68 -53.78 10.04
C VAL A 822 -16.80 -54.34 8.62
N PHE A 823 -17.00 -55.65 8.46
CA PHE A 823 -17.20 -56.28 7.16
C PHE A 823 -18.68 -56.21 6.76
N SER A 824 -18.94 -55.93 5.48
CA SER A 824 -20.25 -56.16 4.88
C SER A 824 -20.54 -57.67 4.73
N LYS A 825 -21.82 -58.03 4.59
CA LYS A 825 -22.22 -59.43 4.35
C LYS A 825 -21.60 -59.99 3.06
N GLU A 826 -21.40 -59.15 2.05
CA GLU A 826 -20.79 -59.54 0.78
C GLU A 826 -19.29 -59.81 0.94
N GLU A 827 -18.58 -58.97 1.70
CA GLU A 827 -17.17 -59.18 2.01
C GLU A 827 -16.94 -60.42 2.86
N LEU A 828 -17.79 -60.69 3.86
CA LEU A 828 -17.71 -61.93 4.63
C LEU A 828 -17.92 -63.16 3.73
N ARG A 829 -18.88 -63.10 2.81
CA ARG A 829 -19.09 -64.17 1.82
C ARG A 829 -17.87 -64.37 0.93
N LYS A 830 -17.26 -63.27 0.47
CA LYS A 830 -16.03 -63.29 -0.34
C LYS A 830 -14.84 -63.86 0.44
N LEU A 831 -14.71 -63.50 1.72
CA LEU A 831 -13.68 -64.06 2.60
C LEU A 831 -13.84 -65.57 2.73
N LEU A 832 -15.04 -66.06 3.03
CA LEU A 832 -15.29 -67.51 3.12
C LEU A 832 -15.01 -68.25 1.81
N GLN A 833 -15.27 -67.64 0.65
CA GLN A 833 -14.89 -68.20 -0.65
C GLN A 833 -13.36 -68.32 -0.80
N LYS A 834 -12.63 -67.27 -0.45
CA LYS A 834 -11.15 -67.25 -0.46
C LYS A 834 -10.53 -68.26 0.52
N LEU A 835 -11.13 -68.43 1.68
CA LEU A 835 -10.71 -69.45 2.65
C LEU A 835 -10.97 -70.85 2.12
N ARG A 836 -12.11 -71.09 1.46
CA ARG A 836 -12.38 -72.36 0.78
C ARG A 836 -11.33 -72.66 -0.29
N GLU A 837 -10.91 -71.68 -1.10
CA GLU A 837 -9.84 -71.87 -2.10
C GLU A 837 -8.53 -72.34 -1.44
N SER A 838 -8.20 -71.80 -0.28
CA SER A 838 -7.00 -72.21 0.47
C SER A 838 -7.15 -73.60 1.09
N SER A 839 -8.36 -73.94 1.57
CA SER A 839 -8.69 -75.27 2.07
C SER A 839 -8.60 -76.34 0.98
N LEU A 840 -9.00 -76.04 -0.26
CA LEU A 840 -8.83 -76.96 -1.39
C LEU A 840 -7.35 -77.26 -1.67
N MET A 841 -6.47 -76.25 -1.58
CA MET A 841 -5.03 -76.47 -1.74
C MET A 841 -4.42 -77.35 -0.64
N LEU A 842 -4.98 -77.33 0.58
CA LEU A 842 -4.57 -78.24 1.66
C LEU A 842 -5.01 -79.68 1.39
N LEU A 843 -6.22 -79.87 0.85
CA LEU A 843 -6.69 -81.20 0.43
C LEU A 843 -5.83 -81.78 -0.71
N ASP A 844 -5.38 -80.95 -1.65
CA ASP A 844 -4.44 -81.34 -2.71
C ASP A 844 -3.05 -81.74 -2.15
N GLN A 845 -2.75 -81.39 -0.90
CA GLN A 845 -1.53 -81.77 -0.16
C GLN A 845 -1.73 -82.96 0.78
N ASP A 846 -2.84 -83.72 0.64
CA ASP A 846 -3.21 -84.86 1.50
C ASP A 846 -3.42 -84.49 2.98
N LEU A 847 -3.72 -83.22 3.29
CA LEU A 847 -4.11 -82.74 4.62
C LEU A 847 -5.63 -82.65 4.76
N ASP A 848 -6.14 -82.53 5.98
CA ASP A 848 -7.56 -82.24 6.22
C ASP A 848 -7.94 -80.80 5.78
N PRO A 849 -9.24 -80.44 5.74
CA PRO A 849 -9.67 -79.09 5.32
C PRO A 849 -9.09 -77.93 6.15
N LEU A 850 -8.50 -78.19 7.32
CA LEU A 850 -7.89 -77.22 8.23
C LEU A 850 -6.36 -77.30 8.26
N GLY A 851 -5.75 -78.21 7.48
CA GLY A 851 -4.30 -78.39 7.36
C GLY A 851 -3.67 -79.30 8.41
N TYR A 852 -4.46 -80.15 9.07
CA TYR A 852 -3.94 -81.20 9.96
C TYR A 852 -3.75 -82.52 9.21
N GLU A 853 -2.83 -83.36 9.69
CA GLU A 853 -2.63 -84.70 9.13
C GLU A 853 -3.91 -85.55 9.28
N ILE A 854 -4.35 -86.16 8.18
CA ILE A 854 -5.51 -87.04 8.18
C ILE A 854 -5.13 -88.31 8.96
N GLN A 855 -5.66 -88.45 10.18
CA GLN A 855 -5.52 -89.69 10.94
C GLN A 855 -6.33 -90.79 10.24
N SER A 856 -5.60 -91.79 9.71
CA SER A 856 -6.14 -92.97 9.02
C SER A 856 -6.97 -93.88 9.90
#